data_AF-A0A7V2MCY1-F1
#
_entry.id   AF-A0A7V2MCY1-F1
#
_cell.length_a   1.000
_cell.length_b   1.000
_cell.length_c   1.000
_cell.angle_alpha   90.00
_cell.angle_beta   90.00
_cell.angle_gamma   90.00
#
_symmetry.space_group_name_H-M   'P 1'
#
loop_
_entity.id
_entity.type
_entity.pdbx_description
1 polymer ?
#
loop_
_entity_poly.entity_id
_entity_poly.type
_entity_poly.pdbx_seq_one_letter_code
_entity_poly.pdbx_strand_id
1 'polypeptide(L)'
;FTVTVPSGVSIPGVNGIVFEEGVVTIAGADATANLAMSASATFQHGAIGSTAFSRTNTLSVNMSGDSPAFRHAFNSGIGTFILNNANTFTGTLSIAGALAPAGTNQTSAIVLDVRNANALGTSVVEFGVATNSFTTTAGNSQMLISGGLTLNNSIILTGNGLRASQGQLSAVSGVNTWNGTITINGASNVESNQLASIGAQTGATLIINGQITNAPGAGSLTAGTCYTKVGAGTVVLATANPGFVGFNRIFNGVLKVTADGALGAPSVPGLVEQGVILNALNASPTLAFGGNVDYNTYEVITTGGQAPGLGNNGLGMIHSSDGNNRFAGDLRLGGPSTGSGASLRINSSIGVAAGSTLDLAGKIFASSATSDVTPRIIRKIGAGTLVISGENNGADGQLEDPNNPGSPAPFPQYATRGTMQVDEGTLVLRSASATGGSLKGNELGASIDPGSMDFRVNPGATLFVDNSLAVNTDRFGSNAQALLTGGNFQLGGNASTAVTQSMPGGVRLASYSTMTVTTPGATTTLDLGSSGRDGRGTGLVRGMNGTSTQITSGGEFSANVGGGGGGGSPLIGIVPSLVGDASATGSGTDFVTYDVTNGLRVLTAGEYAPLVSGSSALNNVSTGGTPAVTSNTTVNSLKMAAGTAVTISAGSSLTNNSGAFLVADGAASSISGGTLDLGREGIFHVLGSTTLTVGSAISGPDGITKSGTGVLVLTGNNTYFGDTTINAGVLEVSSLANLGNTGNLLLNGGTFRPTGSFTYPLGRGFTLNALTGGTVEVAAGQTVTVQNPLDGAAGGILVKTGAGTLFLDANSTAFNAAIRIDNGVVAVNAAGGLGTNVASLIINGGTLALNGTDTIGKAILLNSASSNFRIAPGQTGTFSGVLSGTGNIVVEGGGTFTPTGNNLYTGVNTVNGGSTMHYPTSIAVGVAPATVAANYWT
;
A
#
# COMPACT_ATOMS: atom_id res chain seq x y z
N PHE A 1 -8.48 18.54 47.24
CA PHE A 1 -8.43 19.70 48.16
C PHE A 1 -7.30 20.60 47.68
N THR A 2 -7.50 21.90 47.62
CA THR A 2 -6.43 22.82 47.19
C THR A 2 -5.65 23.27 48.42
N VAL A 3 -4.35 22.95 48.48
CA VAL A 3 -3.46 23.47 49.52
C VAL A 3 -2.69 24.64 48.92
N THR A 4 -3.09 25.87 49.26
CA THR A 4 -2.38 27.08 48.85
C THR A 4 -1.28 27.38 49.87
N VAL A 5 -0.02 27.25 49.47
CA VAL A 5 1.14 27.66 50.29
C VAL A 5 1.44 29.12 49.98
N PRO A 6 1.50 30.03 50.98
CA PRO A 6 1.86 31.42 50.75
C PRO A 6 3.28 31.56 50.17
N SER A 7 3.48 32.58 49.33
CA SER A 7 4.80 32.97 48.81
C SER A 7 5.81 33.17 49.96
N GLY A 8 6.99 32.54 49.85
CA GLY A 8 8.13 32.78 50.73
C GLY A 8 8.20 31.86 51.97
N VAL A 9 7.31 30.87 52.07
CA VAL A 9 7.34 29.88 53.16
C VAL A 9 8.37 28.78 52.84
N SER A 10 9.49 28.77 53.55
CA SER A 10 10.35 27.58 53.66
C SER A 10 9.77 26.66 54.73
N ILE A 11 9.59 25.38 54.42
CA ILE A 11 9.22 24.35 55.40
C ILE A 11 10.48 23.52 55.71
N PRO A 12 11.38 23.97 56.60
CA PRO A 12 12.57 23.21 56.94
C PRO A 12 12.19 21.95 57.72
N GLY A 13 12.71 20.79 57.29
CA GLY A 13 12.68 19.55 58.06
C GLY A 13 11.46 18.64 57.90
N VAL A 14 10.53 18.91 56.97
CA VAL A 14 9.42 17.98 56.69
C VAL A 14 9.87 16.91 55.69
N ASN A 15 10.15 15.71 56.19
CA ASN A 15 10.23 14.49 55.39
C ASN A 15 8.83 13.86 55.36
N GLY A 16 8.31 13.51 54.17
CA GLY A 16 7.06 12.74 54.05
C GLY A 16 5.76 13.56 54.16
N ILE A 17 5.59 14.61 53.33
CA ILE A 17 4.23 15.14 53.10
C ILE A 17 3.43 14.06 52.37
N VAL A 18 2.43 13.50 53.05
CA VAL A 18 1.59 12.41 52.58
C VAL A 18 0.20 12.93 52.23
N PHE A 19 -0.22 12.75 50.97
CA PHE A 19 -1.57 13.09 50.50
C PHE A 19 -2.31 11.83 50.10
N GLU A 20 -3.34 11.43 50.84
CA GLU A 20 -4.00 10.14 50.65
C GLU A 20 -4.89 10.07 49.41
N GLU A 21 -5.57 11.16 48.99
CA GLU A 21 -6.43 11.19 47.79
C GLU A 21 -6.59 12.61 47.20
N GLY A 22 -6.79 12.76 45.88
CA GLY A 22 -7.28 14.01 45.24
C GLY A 22 -6.29 14.76 44.34
N VAL A 23 -6.73 15.90 43.78
CA VAL A 23 -5.88 16.85 43.04
C VAL A 23 -5.26 17.83 44.02
N VAL A 24 -3.93 17.91 44.05
CA VAL A 24 -3.19 18.88 44.86
C VAL A 24 -2.52 19.86 43.90
N THR A 25 -2.90 21.14 44.01
CA THR A 25 -2.33 22.23 43.23
C THR A 25 -1.60 23.17 44.18
N ILE A 26 -0.27 23.28 44.05
CA ILE A 26 0.53 24.29 44.75
C ILE A 26 0.72 25.46 43.78
N ALA A 27 0.06 26.60 44.05
CA ALA A 27 0.13 27.80 43.23
C ALA A 27 0.47 29.02 44.09
N GLY A 28 1.46 29.81 43.65
CA GLY A 28 1.84 31.09 44.24
C GLY A 28 2.20 32.10 43.14
N ALA A 29 1.88 33.38 43.37
CA ALA A 29 2.00 34.46 42.39
C ALA A 29 3.46 34.88 42.07
N ASP A 30 4.44 34.33 42.79
CA ASP A 30 5.86 34.64 42.60
C ASP A 30 6.62 33.33 42.29
N ALA A 31 7.23 33.26 41.11
CA ALA A 31 7.75 32.01 40.54
C ALA A 31 8.93 31.41 41.32
N THR A 32 9.58 32.20 42.20
CA THR A 32 10.70 31.81 43.05
C THR A 32 10.28 31.35 44.45
N ALA A 33 8.99 31.46 44.80
CA ALA A 33 8.52 31.39 46.18
C ALA A 33 7.64 30.18 46.50
N ASN A 34 7.67 29.14 45.66
CA ASN A 34 6.90 27.92 45.80
C ASN A 34 7.80 26.78 46.33
N LEU A 35 7.45 26.24 47.50
CA LEU A 35 8.00 25.05 48.18
C LEU A 35 9.50 24.74 47.90
N ALA A 36 10.42 25.34 48.67
CA ALA A 36 11.82 24.94 48.68
C ALA A 36 12.02 23.66 49.53
N MET A 37 12.38 22.53 48.89
CA MET A 37 12.68 21.26 49.56
C MET A 37 14.20 21.09 49.72
N SER A 38 14.67 20.64 50.88
CA SER A 38 16.10 20.39 51.10
C SER A 38 16.58 19.10 50.42
N ALA A 39 17.88 19.00 50.15
CA ALA A 39 18.52 17.76 49.73
C ALA A 39 18.11 16.61 50.68
N SER A 40 17.59 15.51 50.13
CA SER A 40 17.04 14.32 50.83
C SER A 40 15.55 14.29 51.19
N ALA A 41 14.75 15.33 50.93
CA ALA A 41 13.32 15.31 51.24
C ALA A 41 12.52 14.40 50.29
N THR A 42 11.83 13.37 50.80
CA THR A 42 10.99 12.51 49.94
C THR A 42 9.53 12.95 49.97
N PHE A 43 8.91 13.04 48.78
CA PHE A 43 7.46 13.18 48.65
C PHE A 43 6.85 11.77 48.60
N GLN A 44 6.06 11.42 49.61
CA GLN A 44 5.47 10.08 49.75
C GLN A 44 3.94 10.20 49.71
N HIS A 45 3.24 9.15 49.32
CA HIS A 45 1.80 9.05 49.52
C HIS A 45 1.57 7.85 50.47
N GLY A 46 0.58 7.94 51.36
CA GLY A 46 0.39 7.06 52.52
C GLY A 46 -0.48 5.84 52.23
N ALA A 47 -0.15 4.72 52.89
CA ALA A 47 -0.80 3.41 52.76
C ALA A 47 -2.33 3.48 52.92
N ILE A 48 -3.08 3.29 51.83
CA ILE A 48 -4.50 2.95 51.93
C ILE A 48 -4.60 1.43 52.11
N GLY A 49 -5.33 0.98 53.12
CA GLY A 49 -5.60 -0.44 53.38
C GLY A 49 -6.08 -1.19 52.12
N SER A 50 -5.69 -2.46 52.04
CA SER A 50 -5.65 -3.35 50.88
C SER A 50 -6.97 -3.68 50.15
N THR A 51 -7.92 -2.76 49.99
CA THR A 51 -9.22 -3.07 49.34
C THR A 51 -9.75 -2.02 48.35
N ALA A 52 -9.03 -0.92 48.08
CA ALA A 52 -9.47 0.10 47.13
C ALA A 52 -8.60 0.13 45.87
N PHE A 53 -8.88 -0.74 44.91
CA PHE A 53 -8.34 -0.64 43.55
C PHE A 53 -9.05 0.52 42.82
N SER A 54 -8.29 1.41 42.14
CA SER A 54 -8.76 2.48 41.24
C SER A 54 -8.94 3.89 41.82
N ARG A 55 -7.84 4.61 42.12
CA ARG A 55 -7.87 6.09 42.26
C ARG A 55 -6.65 6.73 41.61
N THR A 56 -6.88 7.60 40.63
CA THR A 56 -5.85 8.41 39.96
C THR A 56 -5.65 9.72 40.73
N ASN A 57 -4.45 9.96 41.26
CA ASN A 57 -4.10 11.23 41.90
C ASN A 57 -3.28 12.09 40.93
N THR A 58 -3.54 13.41 40.92
CA THR A 58 -2.84 14.41 40.09
C THR A 58 -2.22 15.46 41.01
N LEU A 59 -0.91 15.63 40.94
CA LEU A 59 -0.19 16.64 41.71
C LEU A 59 0.51 17.62 40.75
N SER A 60 0.25 18.93 40.92
CA SER A 60 0.88 20.00 40.16
C SER A 60 1.62 20.95 41.11
N VAL A 61 2.94 21.08 40.91
CA VAL A 61 3.83 21.83 41.80
C VAL A 61 4.77 22.74 41.03
N ASN A 62 5.23 23.79 41.71
CA ASN A 62 6.40 24.59 41.35
C ASN A 62 7.43 24.42 42.49
N MET A 63 8.66 24.00 42.19
CA MET A 63 9.69 23.67 43.18
C MET A 63 11.05 24.32 42.84
N SER A 64 11.79 24.76 43.86
CA SER A 64 13.14 25.32 43.74
C SER A 64 14.16 24.63 44.69
N GLY A 65 15.34 24.23 44.16
CA GLY A 65 16.45 23.62 44.93
C GLY A 65 17.14 22.40 44.28
N ASP A 66 18.20 21.87 44.91
CA ASP A 66 18.82 20.56 44.57
C ASP A 66 17.81 19.44 44.85
N SER A 67 17.42 18.66 43.83
CA SER A 67 16.27 17.78 43.97
C SER A 67 16.61 16.39 44.55
N PRO A 68 15.88 15.94 45.59
CA PRO A 68 15.90 14.57 46.12
C PRO A 68 15.27 13.54 45.16
N ALA A 69 15.60 12.26 45.31
CA ALA A 69 14.99 11.18 44.55
C ALA A 69 13.45 11.16 44.73
N PHE A 70 12.68 11.27 43.63
CA PHE A 70 11.24 11.08 43.68
C PHE A 70 10.94 9.58 43.83
N ARG A 71 10.78 9.14 45.08
CA ARG A 71 10.42 7.75 45.40
C ARG A 71 8.92 7.68 45.70
N HIS A 72 8.16 7.05 44.83
CA HIS A 72 6.78 6.69 45.13
C HIS A 72 6.79 5.31 45.81
N ALA A 73 6.58 5.28 47.13
CA ALA A 73 6.57 4.06 47.90
C ALA A 73 5.14 3.54 48.12
N PHE A 74 4.71 2.58 47.29
CA PHE A 74 3.52 1.78 47.60
C PHE A 74 3.64 0.33 47.19
N ASN A 75 2.92 -0.47 47.98
CA ASN A 75 2.63 -1.87 47.80
C ASN A 75 1.26 -2.05 47.07
N SER A 76 0.87 -1.24 46.04
CA SER A 76 -0.29 -1.50 45.11
C SER A 76 -0.84 -0.36 44.15
N GLY A 77 -0.20 0.79 43.86
CA GLY A 77 -0.87 1.93 43.16
C GLY A 77 -0.24 2.52 41.87
N ILE A 78 -1.07 3.20 41.04
CA ILE A 78 -0.68 4.03 39.86
C ILE A 78 -0.86 5.53 40.20
N GLY A 79 0.10 6.40 39.86
CA GLY A 79 0.01 7.86 40.09
C GLY A 79 0.51 8.71 38.92
N THR A 80 -0.10 9.88 38.71
CA THR A 80 0.31 10.86 37.67
C THR A 80 0.73 12.19 38.30
N PHE A 81 1.88 12.69 37.91
CA PHE A 81 2.44 13.95 38.36
C PHE A 81 2.58 14.90 37.19
N ILE A 82 1.95 16.08 37.26
CA ILE A 82 1.84 17.01 36.13
C ILE A 82 2.69 18.25 36.37
N LEU A 83 3.72 18.43 35.54
CA LEU A 83 4.57 19.61 35.53
C LEU A 83 4.12 20.61 34.46
N ASN A 84 3.44 21.67 34.90
CA ASN A 84 2.85 22.71 34.04
C ASN A 84 3.56 24.07 34.12
N ASN A 85 4.45 24.26 35.11
CA ASN A 85 5.15 25.51 35.38
C ASN A 85 6.67 25.34 35.18
N ALA A 86 7.40 26.45 35.03
CA ALA A 86 8.87 26.43 35.06
C ALA A 86 9.38 26.08 36.46
N ASN A 87 10.36 25.18 36.56
CA ASN A 87 10.97 24.76 37.83
C ASN A 87 12.49 25.00 37.79
N THR A 88 13.12 25.17 38.96
CA THR A 88 14.59 25.32 39.08
C THR A 88 15.19 24.09 39.75
N PHE A 89 15.03 22.92 39.13
CA PHE A 89 15.67 21.70 39.59
C PHE A 89 17.15 21.70 39.20
N THR A 90 18.03 21.40 40.16
CA THR A 90 19.44 21.08 39.95
C THR A 90 19.71 19.62 40.36
N GLY A 91 20.44 18.87 39.54
CA GLY A 91 20.76 17.44 39.78
C GLY A 91 19.84 16.43 39.06
N THR A 92 19.82 15.16 39.53
CA THR A 92 19.10 14.06 38.87
C THR A 92 17.68 13.87 39.44
N LEU A 93 16.65 13.99 38.59
CA LEU A 93 15.27 13.63 38.87
C LEU A 93 15.06 12.13 38.61
N SER A 94 15.04 11.32 39.67
CA SER A 94 14.80 9.88 39.57
C SER A 94 13.30 9.54 39.61
N ILE A 95 12.80 8.80 38.62
CA ILE A 95 11.44 8.26 38.52
C ILE A 95 11.49 6.75 38.80
N ALA A 96 11.16 6.35 40.02
CA ALA A 96 11.22 4.94 40.43
C ALA A 96 9.98 4.54 41.26
N GLY A 97 9.33 3.45 40.87
CA GLY A 97 8.35 2.77 41.72
C GLY A 97 9.07 1.98 42.84
N ALA A 98 8.44 1.83 44.00
CA ALA A 98 9.00 1.01 45.07
C ALA A 98 9.12 -0.49 44.71
N LEU A 99 10.11 -1.14 45.33
CA LEU A 99 10.29 -2.59 45.33
C LEU A 99 9.05 -3.25 45.95
N ALA A 100 8.36 -4.10 45.20
CA ALA A 100 7.37 -5.00 45.77
C ALA A 100 8.07 -6.05 46.65
N PRO A 101 7.47 -6.49 47.78
CA PRO A 101 7.95 -7.66 48.51
C PRO A 101 8.01 -8.89 47.59
N ALA A 102 8.99 -9.77 47.82
CA ALA A 102 9.13 -10.98 47.03
C ALA A 102 7.84 -11.81 47.05
N GLY A 103 7.33 -12.18 45.87
CA GLY A 103 6.16 -13.07 45.71
C GLY A 103 4.81 -12.39 45.49
N THR A 104 4.73 -11.07 45.35
CA THR A 104 3.46 -10.36 45.05
C THR A 104 3.40 -9.86 43.60
N ASN A 105 2.36 -10.21 42.84
CA ASN A 105 2.06 -9.66 41.50
C ASN A 105 1.50 -8.24 41.63
N GLN A 106 2.34 -7.23 41.85
CA GLN A 106 1.90 -5.84 42.03
C GLN A 106 2.44 -4.96 40.89
N THR A 107 1.56 -4.16 40.28
CA THR A 107 1.91 -3.19 39.23
C THR A 107 1.97 -1.78 39.83
N SER A 108 3.17 -1.29 40.15
CA SER A 108 3.39 0.10 40.54
C SER A 108 3.87 0.91 39.31
N ALA A 109 3.20 2.01 38.98
CA ALA A 109 3.49 2.83 37.80
C ALA A 109 3.45 4.35 38.14
N ILE A 110 4.50 5.09 37.80
CA ILE A 110 4.56 6.55 37.95
C ILE A 110 4.53 7.18 36.57
N VAL A 111 3.59 8.09 36.33
CA VAL A 111 3.53 8.88 35.09
C VAL A 111 3.93 10.32 35.40
N LEU A 112 5.05 10.78 34.81
CA LEU A 112 5.47 12.18 34.80
C LEU A 112 4.91 12.86 33.54
N ASP A 113 3.87 13.66 33.65
CA ASP A 113 3.27 14.40 32.53
C ASP A 113 3.84 15.83 32.46
N VAL A 114 4.66 16.09 31.44
CA VAL A 114 5.31 17.39 31.21
C VAL A 114 4.52 18.18 30.16
N ARG A 115 4.06 19.36 30.57
CA ARG A 115 3.27 20.28 29.72
C ARG A 115 3.89 21.68 29.57
N ASN A 116 5.12 21.86 30.05
CA ASN A 116 5.87 23.12 29.95
C ASN A 116 7.34 22.84 29.59
N ALA A 117 7.93 23.60 28.67
CA ALA A 117 9.30 23.40 28.20
C ALA A 117 10.37 23.62 29.29
N ASN A 118 10.07 24.42 30.31
CA ASN A 118 10.95 24.68 31.45
C ASN A 118 10.59 23.86 32.69
N ALA A 119 9.67 22.89 32.54
CA ALA A 119 9.19 22.05 33.63
C ALA A 119 10.29 21.31 34.38
N LEU A 120 11.39 20.97 33.72
CA LEU A 120 12.43 20.11 34.29
C LEU A 120 13.66 20.90 34.78
N GLY A 121 13.65 22.24 34.68
CA GLY A 121 14.85 23.04 34.99
C GLY A 121 16.08 22.55 34.22
N THR A 122 17.21 22.39 34.92
CA THR A 122 18.46 21.85 34.34
C THR A 122 18.71 20.38 34.69
N SER A 123 17.70 19.68 35.21
CA SER A 123 17.88 18.31 35.70
C SER A 123 18.16 17.27 34.63
N VAL A 124 18.83 16.20 35.05
CA VAL A 124 18.87 14.91 34.33
C VAL A 124 17.70 14.06 34.81
N VAL A 125 16.94 13.44 33.93
CA VAL A 125 15.85 12.51 34.30
C VAL A 125 16.40 11.07 34.31
N GLU A 126 16.09 10.27 35.30
CA GLU A 126 16.54 8.86 35.37
C GLU A 126 15.41 7.94 35.80
N PHE A 127 15.17 6.85 35.08
CA PHE A 127 14.26 5.80 35.54
C PHE A 127 14.99 4.79 36.42
N GLY A 128 14.52 4.51 37.64
CA GLY A 128 15.22 3.61 38.57
C GLY A 128 15.39 2.18 38.04
N VAL A 129 16.51 1.53 38.38
CA VAL A 129 16.78 0.11 38.10
C VAL A 129 16.13 -0.79 39.17
N ALA A 130 15.45 -1.85 38.76
CA ALA A 130 15.08 -2.93 39.69
C ALA A 130 16.35 -3.76 39.93
N THR A 131 16.96 -3.67 41.11
CA THR A 131 18.26 -4.30 41.38
C THR A 131 18.22 -5.82 41.56
N ASN A 132 17.07 -6.48 41.40
CA ASN A 132 16.95 -7.93 41.52
C ASN A 132 16.29 -8.55 40.28
N SER A 133 16.94 -9.58 39.77
CA SER A 133 16.45 -10.48 38.72
C SER A 133 15.06 -11.01 39.09
N PHE A 134 14.00 -10.43 38.50
CA PHE A 134 12.62 -10.90 38.64
C PHE A 134 12.06 -11.18 37.24
N THR A 135 11.54 -12.39 37.08
CA THR A 135 11.06 -12.96 35.81
C THR A 135 9.61 -12.60 35.48
N THR A 136 8.88 -11.88 36.32
CA THR A 136 7.51 -11.44 36.00
C THR A 136 7.17 -10.12 36.71
N THR A 137 6.82 -9.10 35.93
CA THR A 137 6.18 -7.83 36.35
C THR A 137 7.07 -6.78 37.05
N ALA A 138 7.86 -6.02 36.28
CA ALA A 138 8.59 -4.83 36.74
C ALA A 138 7.78 -3.53 36.49
N GLY A 139 7.95 -2.51 37.35
CA GLY A 139 7.10 -1.31 37.43
C GLY A 139 7.13 -0.37 36.22
N ASN A 140 5.96 0.18 35.86
CA ASN A 140 5.66 0.85 34.58
C ASN A 140 5.87 2.38 34.63
N SER A 141 7.03 2.88 35.03
CA SER A 141 7.27 4.33 35.08
C SER A 141 7.42 4.95 33.67
N GLN A 142 6.78 6.09 33.45
CA GLN A 142 6.72 6.80 32.16
C GLN A 142 6.88 8.31 32.34
N MET A 143 7.35 8.96 31.28
CA MET A 143 7.36 10.40 31.10
C MET A 143 6.62 10.74 29.80
N LEU A 144 5.54 11.51 29.94
CA LEU A 144 4.69 11.97 28.85
C LEU A 144 5.02 13.42 28.52
N ILE A 145 5.09 13.75 27.24
CA ILE A 145 5.35 15.11 26.76
C ILE A 145 4.19 15.52 25.84
N SER A 146 3.59 16.67 26.11
CA SER A 146 2.42 17.17 25.38
C SER A 146 2.55 18.66 25.03
N GLY A 147 1.96 19.06 23.91
CA GLY A 147 1.77 20.49 23.59
C GLY A 147 2.88 21.15 22.77
N GLY A 148 3.75 20.38 22.11
CA GLY A 148 4.75 20.92 21.18
C GLY A 148 5.99 21.49 21.86
N LEU A 149 6.47 20.83 22.90
CA LEU A 149 7.54 21.31 23.76
C LEU A 149 8.92 21.01 23.19
N THR A 150 9.91 21.84 23.53
CA THR A 150 11.33 21.57 23.31
C THR A 150 12.03 21.44 24.66
N LEU A 151 12.61 20.28 24.95
CA LEU A 151 13.29 19.97 26.20
C LEU A 151 14.79 19.78 25.94
N ASN A 152 15.64 20.36 26.79
CA ASN A 152 17.10 20.31 26.67
C ASN A 152 17.77 19.38 27.69
N ASN A 153 16.97 18.72 28.51
CA ASN A 153 17.41 17.86 29.60
C ASN A 153 17.96 16.54 29.06
N SER A 154 18.90 15.93 29.79
CA SER A 154 19.34 14.55 29.51
C SER A 154 18.43 13.56 30.22
N ILE A 155 18.29 12.35 29.68
CA ILE A 155 17.47 11.28 30.27
C ILE A 155 18.16 9.92 30.21
N ILE A 156 18.02 9.13 31.26
CA ILE A 156 18.53 7.76 31.36
C ILE A 156 17.35 6.79 31.34
N LEU A 157 17.25 6.00 30.28
CA LEU A 157 16.23 4.96 30.09
C LEU A 157 16.77 3.61 30.56
N THR A 158 16.00 2.88 31.35
CA THR A 158 16.38 1.57 31.90
C THR A 158 15.54 0.44 31.33
N GLY A 159 15.93 -0.82 31.55
CA GLY A 159 15.22 -2.02 31.07
C GLY A 159 13.86 -2.30 31.75
N ASN A 160 12.97 -1.31 31.84
CA ASN A 160 11.65 -1.39 32.49
C ASN A 160 10.48 -0.92 31.58
N GLY A 161 10.69 -0.79 30.27
CA GLY A 161 9.68 -0.27 29.34
C GLY A 161 8.64 -1.29 28.85
N LEU A 162 7.49 -0.77 28.41
CA LEU A 162 6.33 -1.52 27.93
C LEU A 162 6.37 -1.79 26.42
N ARG A 163 5.79 -2.92 26.00
CA ARG A 163 5.56 -3.26 24.58
C ARG A 163 4.39 -2.51 23.93
N ALA A 164 3.36 -2.16 24.70
CA ALA A 164 2.00 -2.14 24.13
C ALA A 164 1.34 -0.76 23.89
N SER A 165 1.83 0.37 24.43
CA SER A 165 1.29 1.67 23.94
C SER A 165 2.13 2.92 24.22
N GLN A 166 2.70 3.08 25.42
CA GLN A 166 3.43 4.29 25.82
C GLN A 166 4.85 3.91 26.27
N GLY A 167 5.86 4.48 25.63
CA GLY A 167 7.26 4.26 25.99
C GLY A 167 7.61 4.94 27.32
N GLN A 168 8.78 4.64 27.89
CA GLN A 168 9.30 5.35 29.07
C GLN A 168 9.42 6.84 28.80
N LEU A 169 9.86 7.22 27.60
CA LEU A 169 9.75 8.58 27.07
C LEU A 169 8.71 8.58 25.97
N SER A 170 7.60 9.30 26.11
CA SER A 170 6.52 9.30 25.11
C SER A 170 5.95 10.68 24.81
N ALA A 171 5.92 11.07 23.54
CA ALA A 171 5.07 12.18 23.10
C ALA A 171 3.60 11.73 23.03
N VAL A 172 2.68 12.54 23.54
CA VAL A 172 1.23 12.21 23.54
C VAL A 172 0.41 13.11 22.62
N SER A 173 0.88 14.32 22.33
CA SER A 173 0.23 15.23 21.37
C SER A 173 1.23 16.25 20.82
N GLY A 174 0.96 16.76 19.61
CA GLY A 174 1.79 17.76 18.96
C GLY A 174 3.16 17.25 18.50
N VAL A 175 4.01 18.17 18.03
CA VAL A 175 5.39 17.90 17.61
C VAL A 175 6.34 18.38 18.71
N ASN A 176 6.89 17.45 19.47
CA ASN A 176 7.79 17.74 20.59
C ASN A 176 9.23 17.44 20.21
N THR A 177 10.18 18.15 20.79
CA THR A 177 11.62 18.03 20.52
C THR A 177 12.40 17.74 21.80
N TRP A 178 13.32 16.79 21.73
CA TRP A 178 14.26 16.43 22.77
C TRP A 178 15.70 16.69 22.30
N ASN A 179 16.35 17.70 22.87
CA ASN A 179 17.70 18.13 22.49
C ASN A 179 18.81 17.51 23.36
N GLY A 180 18.50 17.08 24.59
CA GLY A 180 19.51 16.51 25.48
C GLY A 180 19.81 15.04 25.20
N THR A 181 20.88 14.52 25.81
CA THR A 181 21.33 13.14 25.58
C THR A 181 20.34 12.12 26.15
N ILE A 182 20.07 11.06 25.40
CA ILE A 182 19.32 9.89 25.86
C ILE A 182 20.31 8.74 26.11
N THR A 183 20.47 8.33 27.36
CA THR A 183 21.34 7.21 27.73
C THR A 183 20.54 5.93 27.91
N ILE A 184 20.90 4.87 27.17
CA ILE A 184 20.31 3.54 27.28
C ILE A 184 21.08 2.72 28.29
N ASN A 185 20.47 2.47 29.45
CA ASN A 185 20.98 1.71 30.57
C ASN A 185 20.13 0.44 30.82
N GLY A 186 20.04 -0.42 29.80
CA GLY A 186 19.31 -1.70 29.85
C GLY A 186 20.14 -2.83 29.26
N ALA A 187 20.19 -3.98 29.95
CA ALA A 187 21.00 -5.14 29.58
C ALA A 187 20.19 -6.33 29.05
N SER A 188 18.88 -6.15 28.82
CA SER A 188 17.98 -7.21 28.38
C SER A 188 17.44 -6.95 26.97
N ASN A 189 17.53 -7.96 26.11
CA ASN A 189 16.85 -8.02 24.82
C ASN A 189 15.55 -8.84 24.88
N VAL A 190 15.11 -9.26 26.07
CA VAL A 190 14.00 -10.20 26.23
C VAL A 190 12.66 -9.52 25.94
N GLU A 191 12.01 -10.00 24.88
CA GLU A 191 10.71 -10.70 24.90
C GLU A 191 9.58 -10.18 25.84
N SER A 192 9.82 -9.96 27.13
CA SER A 192 8.79 -10.10 28.16
C SER A 192 8.63 -8.90 29.10
N ASN A 193 8.94 -7.68 28.63
CA ASN A 193 8.72 -6.35 29.29
C ASN A 193 9.91 -5.78 30.10
N GLN A 194 11.11 -5.78 29.52
CA GLN A 194 12.30 -5.17 30.15
C GLN A 194 13.16 -4.34 29.17
N LEU A 195 12.52 -3.63 28.23
CA LEU A 195 13.23 -2.93 27.15
C LEU A 195 13.23 -1.42 27.40
N ALA A 196 14.33 -0.73 27.12
CA ALA A 196 14.29 0.73 27.05
C ALA A 196 13.33 1.14 25.92
N SER A 197 12.44 2.12 26.14
CA SER A 197 11.39 2.43 25.17
C SER A 197 11.17 3.93 24.97
N ILE A 198 11.04 4.30 23.70
CA ILE A 198 10.77 5.64 23.22
C ILE A 198 9.50 5.56 22.37
N GLY A 199 8.54 6.46 22.60
CA GLY A 199 7.23 6.38 21.97
C GLY A 199 6.65 7.70 21.51
N ALA A 200 5.64 7.57 20.66
CA ALA A 200 4.76 8.66 20.28
C ALA A 200 3.35 8.10 20.07
N GLN A 201 2.32 8.79 20.59
CA GLN A 201 0.92 8.41 20.41
C GLN A 201 0.39 8.83 19.04
N THR A 202 -0.78 8.30 18.66
CA THR A 202 -1.46 8.64 17.40
C THR A 202 -1.54 10.16 17.20
N GLY A 203 -1.04 10.65 16.06
CA GLY A 203 -1.03 12.07 15.74
C GLY A 203 0.07 12.91 16.42
N ALA A 204 0.90 12.31 17.28
CA ALA A 204 2.04 12.97 17.92
C ALA A 204 3.37 12.63 17.23
N THR A 205 4.32 13.57 17.34
CA THR A 205 5.70 13.39 16.89
C THR A 205 6.67 13.74 18.01
N LEU A 206 7.72 12.91 18.20
CA LEU A 206 8.87 13.21 19.05
C LEU A 206 10.14 13.29 18.19
N ILE A 207 10.73 14.47 18.08
CA ILE A 207 12.00 14.70 17.39
C ILE A 207 13.14 14.60 18.41
N ILE A 208 14.11 13.74 18.15
CA ILE A 208 15.31 13.57 18.98
C ILE A 208 16.47 14.21 18.23
N ASN A 209 16.90 15.38 18.72
CA ASN A 209 18.09 16.11 18.25
C ASN A 209 19.32 15.80 19.10
N GLY A 210 19.12 15.35 20.34
CA GLY A 210 20.21 14.88 21.19
C GLY A 210 20.73 13.51 20.78
N GLN A 211 21.93 13.16 21.25
CA GLN A 211 22.50 11.83 20.97
C GLN A 211 21.85 10.74 21.83
N ILE A 212 21.69 9.56 21.23
CA ILE A 212 21.42 8.30 21.93
C ILE A 212 22.76 7.60 22.16
N THR A 213 23.03 7.17 23.39
CA THR A 213 24.28 6.51 23.77
C THR A 213 24.04 5.38 24.76
N ASN A 214 24.92 4.39 24.84
CA ASN A 214 24.89 3.41 25.92
C ASN A 214 25.41 4.00 27.24
N ALA A 215 24.94 3.47 28.36
CA ALA A 215 25.53 3.76 29.66
C ALA A 215 26.99 3.28 29.73
N PRO A 216 27.90 4.01 30.40
CA PRO A 216 29.28 3.57 30.59
C PRO A 216 29.35 2.18 31.24
N GLY A 217 30.10 1.25 30.63
CA GLY A 217 30.27 -0.11 31.16
C GLY A 217 29.16 -1.12 30.79
N ALA A 218 28.14 -0.71 30.03
CA ALA A 218 27.24 -1.66 29.38
C ALA A 218 28.05 -2.46 28.33
N GLY A 219 28.08 -3.79 28.46
CA GLY A 219 29.01 -4.67 27.75
C GLY A 219 28.96 -4.63 26.21
N SER A 220 30.05 -5.08 25.60
CA SER A 220 30.31 -5.20 24.17
C SER A 220 29.28 -6.03 23.41
N LEU A 221 28.98 -5.60 22.17
CA LEU A 221 28.35 -6.16 20.94
C LEU A 221 27.60 -7.50 20.91
N THR A 222 27.66 -8.37 21.92
CA THR A 222 27.24 -9.78 21.79
C THR A 222 25.96 -10.19 22.52
N ALA A 223 25.41 -9.40 23.45
CA ALA A 223 24.04 -9.60 23.97
C ALA A 223 23.62 -8.50 24.96
N GLY A 224 22.56 -7.72 24.65
CA GLY A 224 21.70 -7.17 25.71
C GLY A 224 21.26 -5.71 25.60
N THR A 225 21.98 -4.83 24.93
CA THR A 225 21.61 -3.39 24.83
C THR A 225 20.72 -3.12 23.61
N CYS A 226 19.45 -2.84 23.85
CA CYS A 226 18.52 -2.39 22.82
C CYS A 226 17.54 -1.36 23.37
N TYR A 227 16.99 -0.54 22.46
CA TYR A 227 15.81 0.27 22.76
C TYR A 227 14.74 0.04 21.71
N THR A 228 13.53 0.45 22.05
CA THR A 228 12.33 0.13 21.27
C THR A 228 11.51 1.35 20.94
N LYS A 229 11.03 1.40 19.70
CA LYS A 229 10.02 2.33 19.23
C LYS A 229 8.63 1.74 19.46
N VAL A 230 7.80 2.46 20.22
CA VAL A 230 6.41 2.09 20.55
C VAL A 230 5.42 3.23 20.24
N GLY A 231 4.12 2.94 20.34
CA GLY A 231 3.03 3.88 20.04
C GLY A 231 2.86 4.16 18.55
N ALA A 232 1.64 4.49 18.11
CA ALA A 232 1.28 4.63 16.70
C ALA A 232 1.78 5.92 16.02
N GLY A 233 2.33 6.87 16.78
CA GLY A 233 2.91 8.12 16.30
C GLY A 233 4.32 7.99 15.77
N THR A 234 4.94 9.14 15.51
CA THR A 234 6.26 9.24 14.88
C THR A 234 7.35 9.60 15.90
N VAL A 235 8.47 8.89 15.88
CA VAL A 235 9.72 9.33 16.52
C VAL A 235 10.72 9.63 15.41
N VAL A 236 11.37 10.78 15.44
CA VAL A 236 12.36 11.21 14.45
C VAL A 236 13.75 11.20 15.10
N LEU A 237 14.70 10.49 14.52
CA LEU A 237 16.12 10.53 14.88
C LEU A 237 16.83 11.50 13.94
N ALA A 238 17.20 12.67 14.47
CA ALA A 238 17.71 13.79 13.67
C ALA A 238 19.24 13.93 13.70
N THR A 239 19.94 13.07 14.43
CA THR A 239 21.38 13.17 14.69
C THR A 239 22.04 11.80 14.73
N ALA A 240 23.33 11.75 14.40
CA ALA A 240 24.15 10.54 14.45
C ALA A 240 24.38 10.08 15.90
N ASN A 241 24.29 8.76 16.12
CA ASN A 241 24.36 8.12 17.44
C ASN A 241 25.52 7.12 17.55
N PRO A 242 26.79 7.52 17.30
CA PRO A 242 27.94 6.60 17.31
C PRO A 242 28.22 5.99 18.70
N GLY A 243 27.73 6.60 19.77
CA GLY A 243 27.84 6.08 21.14
C GLY A 243 26.86 4.95 21.46
N PHE A 244 25.94 4.61 20.55
CA PHE A 244 25.00 3.50 20.70
C PHE A 244 25.47 2.29 19.88
N VAL A 245 25.96 1.25 20.56
CA VAL A 245 26.49 0.00 20.00
C VAL A 245 25.52 -1.18 20.14
N GLY A 246 24.22 -0.89 20.24
CA GLY A 246 23.12 -1.86 20.36
C GLY A 246 22.30 -2.02 19.08
N PHE A 247 21.08 -2.55 19.20
CA PHE A 247 20.13 -2.62 18.08
C PHE A 247 18.78 -1.97 18.41
N ASN A 248 18.03 -1.64 17.36
CA ASN A 248 16.75 -0.93 17.42
C ASN A 248 15.60 -1.91 17.18
N ARG A 249 14.53 -1.88 17.98
CA ARG A 249 13.27 -2.57 17.62
C ARG A 249 12.14 -1.61 17.37
N ILE A 250 11.32 -1.88 16.37
CA ILE A 250 10.12 -1.10 16.07
C ILE A 250 8.90 -2.01 16.22
N PHE A 251 8.08 -1.74 17.25
CA PHE A 251 6.85 -2.49 17.49
C PHE A 251 5.63 -1.81 16.88
N ASN A 252 5.57 -0.48 16.87
CA ASN A 252 4.44 0.26 16.33
C ASN A 252 4.82 1.69 15.92
N GLY A 253 4.02 2.27 15.02
CA GLY A 253 4.20 3.62 14.51
C GLY A 253 5.41 3.76 13.58
N VAL A 254 5.89 5.00 13.47
CA VAL A 254 6.96 5.36 12.54
C VAL A 254 8.23 5.74 13.31
N LEU A 255 9.35 5.05 13.06
CA LEU A 255 10.68 5.57 13.39
C LEU A 255 11.23 6.23 12.13
N LYS A 256 11.40 7.55 12.12
CA LYS A 256 11.93 8.30 10.99
C LYS A 256 13.40 8.65 11.25
N VAL A 257 14.25 8.43 10.25
CA VAL A 257 15.67 8.77 10.25
C VAL A 257 15.90 9.93 9.28
N THR A 258 16.62 10.96 9.74
CA THR A 258 16.98 12.12 8.90
C THR A 258 18.47 12.45 8.94
N ALA A 259 19.30 11.58 9.53
CA ALA A 259 20.75 11.72 9.58
C ALA A 259 21.43 10.36 9.40
N ASP A 260 22.62 10.36 8.79
CA ASP A 260 23.48 9.18 8.72
C ASP A 260 23.94 8.77 10.12
N GLY A 261 24.03 7.45 10.38
CA GLY A 261 24.41 6.90 11.69
C GLY A 261 23.39 7.12 12.81
N ALA A 262 22.18 7.57 12.49
CA ALA A 262 21.14 7.80 13.50
C ALA A 262 20.65 6.53 14.19
N LEU A 263 20.79 5.35 13.58
CA LEU A 263 20.38 4.08 14.20
C LEU A 263 21.43 3.53 15.18
N GLY A 264 22.65 4.08 15.17
CA GLY A 264 23.73 3.64 16.05
C GLY A 264 25.08 3.57 15.35
N ALA A 265 26.04 2.95 16.03
CA ALA A 265 27.29 2.50 15.44
C ALA A 265 27.02 1.49 14.32
N PRO A 266 27.94 1.35 13.34
CA PRO A 266 27.77 0.40 12.25
C PRO A 266 27.51 -1.03 12.75
N SER A 267 26.55 -1.71 12.13
CA SER A 267 26.33 -3.14 12.32
C SER A 267 27.57 -3.94 11.90
N VAL A 268 27.78 -5.11 12.50
CA VAL A 268 28.83 -6.04 12.04
C VAL A 268 28.25 -6.92 10.93
N PRO A 269 28.88 -6.98 9.73
CA PRO A 269 28.44 -7.87 8.67
C PRO A 269 28.32 -9.33 9.14
N GLY A 270 27.22 -10.00 8.77
CA GLY A 270 26.97 -11.41 9.10
C GLY A 270 26.32 -11.68 10.46
N LEU A 271 26.25 -10.69 11.38
CA LEU A 271 25.54 -10.87 12.65
C LEU A 271 24.03 -10.70 12.48
N VAL A 272 23.31 -11.78 12.74
CA VAL A 272 21.88 -12.01 12.43
C VAL A 272 20.93 -11.11 13.26
N GLU A 273 21.40 -10.59 14.39
CA GLU A 273 20.59 -9.83 15.38
C GLU A 273 21.03 -8.37 15.56
N GLN A 274 21.79 -7.80 14.61
CA GLN A 274 22.26 -6.42 14.71
C GLN A 274 21.51 -5.47 13.76
N GLY A 275 21.43 -4.20 14.18
CA GLY A 275 20.90 -3.09 13.39
C GLY A 275 19.46 -2.68 13.75
N VAL A 276 18.49 -3.05 12.92
CA VAL A 276 17.06 -2.75 13.12
C VAL A 276 16.19 -3.98 12.94
N ILE A 277 15.23 -4.16 13.84
CA ILE A 277 14.22 -5.23 13.76
C ILE A 277 12.82 -4.61 13.78
N LEU A 278 12.05 -4.84 12.72
CA LEU A 278 10.64 -4.50 12.65
C LEU A 278 9.82 -5.70 13.11
N ASN A 279 9.17 -5.60 14.29
CA ASN A 279 8.44 -6.70 14.91
C ASN A 279 6.93 -6.48 14.81
N ALA A 280 6.28 -7.26 13.94
CA ALA A 280 4.87 -7.13 13.60
C ALA A 280 3.91 -7.97 14.46
N LEU A 281 4.14 -8.13 15.77
CA LEU A 281 3.20 -8.86 16.65
C LEU A 281 1.90 -8.05 16.83
N ASN A 282 0.95 -8.21 15.90
CA ASN A 282 -0.36 -7.53 15.84
C ASN A 282 -0.31 -6.01 15.61
N ALA A 283 0.74 -5.49 15.00
CA ALA A 283 0.91 -4.07 14.67
C ALA A 283 1.63 -3.87 13.32
N SER A 284 1.60 -2.64 12.81
CA SER A 284 2.22 -2.26 11.53
C SER A 284 3.39 -1.27 11.77
N PRO A 285 4.62 -1.73 12.06
CA PRO A 285 5.76 -0.84 12.23
C PRO A 285 6.27 -0.28 10.90
N THR A 286 6.80 0.94 10.93
CA THR A 286 7.50 1.57 9.79
C THR A 286 8.84 2.16 10.23
N LEU A 287 9.91 1.81 9.51
CA LEU A 287 11.15 2.59 9.46
C LEU A 287 11.08 3.53 8.26
N ALA A 288 11.15 4.82 8.50
CA ALA A 288 11.10 5.84 7.46
C ALA A 288 12.43 6.57 7.31
N PHE A 289 12.77 6.95 6.10
CA PHE A 289 13.82 7.91 5.76
C PHE A 289 13.19 9.22 5.32
N GLY A 290 13.88 10.33 5.56
CA GLY A 290 13.47 11.64 5.05
C GLY A 290 14.56 12.70 5.18
N GLY A 291 14.30 13.87 4.61
CA GLY A 291 15.18 15.03 4.66
C GLY A 291 16.38 14.97 3.70
N ASN A 292 16.33 14.10 2.68
CA ASN A 292 17.45 13.81 1.77
C ASN A 292 18.64 13.12 2.46
N VAL A 293 18.35 12.16 3.33
CA VAL A 293 19.39 11.43 4.06
C VAL A 293 20.12 10.45 3.14
N ASP A 294 21.45 10.54 3.12
CA ASP A 294 22.33 9.51 2.55
C ASP A 294 22.90 8.68 3.70
N TYR A 295 22.24 7.56 3.99
CA TYR A 295 22.57 6.70 5.11
C TYR A 295 23.64 5.67 4.70
N ASN A 296 24.91 6.04 4.91
CA ASN A 296 26.09 5.27 4.53
C ASN A 296 26.62 4.38 5.66
N THR A 297 26.23 4.64 6.90
CA THR A 297 26.54 3.78 8.03
C THR A 297 25.97 2.39 7.76
N TYR A 298 26.84 1.37 7.71
CA TYR A 298 26.41 0.01 7.41
C TYR A 298 25.44 -0.49 8.49
N GLU A 299 24.29 -0.97 8.05
CA GLU A 299 23.19 -1.36 8.91
C GLU A 299 22.45 -2.54 8.27
N VAL A 300 21.94 -3.46 9.08
CA VAL A 300 21.04 -4.52 8.60
C VAL A 300 19.62 -4.23 9.10
N ILE A 301 18.68 -4.05 8.18
CA ILE A 301 17.25 -3.91 8.51
C ILE A 301 16.59 -5.27 8.33
N THR A 302 16.07 -5.83 9.42
CA THR A 302 15.32 -7.07 9.40
C THR A 302 13.83 -6.81 9.56
N THR A 303 13.04 -7.31 8.62
CA THR A 303 11.57 -7.31 8.72
C THR A 303 11.10 -8.63 9.31
N GLY A 304 10.42 -8.64 10.47
CA GLY A 304 10.00 -9.84 11.20
C GLY A 304 8.50 -9.89 11.52
N GLY A 305 7.91 -11.10 11.43
CA GLY A 305 6.57 -11.38 11.97
C GLY A 305 5.53 -11.87 10.96
N GLN A 306 4.51 -12.57 11.47
CA GLN A 306 3.34 -13.08 10.74
C GLN A 306 2.43 -11.91 10.33
N ALA A 307 2.81 -11.20 9.24
CA ALA A 307 2.10 -10.15 8.49
C ALA A 307 1.59 -8.91 9.28
N PRO A 308 1.86 -7.70 8.78
CA PRO A 308 1.02 -7.18 7.70
C PRO A 308 1.82 -6.69 6.49
N GLY A 309 1.28 -6.93 5.28
CA GLY A 309 1.88 -6.51 4.00
C GLY A 309 1.98 -4.99 3.79
N LEU A 310 1.65 -4.16 4.80
CA LEU A 310 1.75 -2.71 4.81
C LEU A 310 2.28 -2.25 6.19
N GLY A 311 3.08 -1.20 6.21
CA GLY A 311 3.47 -0.48 7.42
C GLY A 311 2.35 0.38 7.98
N ASN A 312 2.68 1.21 8.99
CA ASN A 312 1.70 1.99 9.74
C ASN A 312 0.92 2.93 8.81
N ASN A 313 -0.41 3.04 8.97
CA ASN A 313 -1.25 3.99 8.22
C ASN A 313 -1.09 3.92 6.68
N GLY A 314 -0.88 2.72 6.12
CA GLY A 314 -0.72 2.55 4.67
C GLY A 314 0.67 2.91 4.13
N LEU A 315 1.63 3.23 5.00
CA LEU A 315 3.03 3.38 4.63
C LEU A 315 3.66 2.02 4.32
N GLY A 316 4.89 2.03 3.80
CA GLY A 316 5.69 0.81 3.69
C GLY A 316 6.21 0.39 5.06
N MET A 317 6.63 -0.86 5.21
CA MET A 317 7.44 -1.27 6.36
C MET A 317 8.76 -0.50 6.38
N ILE A 318 9.34 -0.33 5.18
CA ILE A 318 10.42 0.63 4.93
C ILE A 318 9.83 1.73 4.06
N HIS A 319 10.11 2.98 4.40
CA HIS A 319 9.45 4.10 3.75
C HIS A 319 10.41 5.25 3.47
N SER A 320 10.23 5.95 2.35
CA SER A 320 10.79 7.27 2.15
C SER A 320 9.64 8.27 2.18
N SER A 321 9.63 9.07 3.25
CA SER A 321 8.52 9.99 3.59
C SER A 321 8.56 11.31 2.83
N ASP A 322 9.77 11.76 2.48
CA ASP A 322 10.05 12.98 1.72
C ASP A 322 11.50 12.94 1.19
N GLY A 323 11.80 13.71 0.14
CA GLY A 323 13.17 13.92 -0.37
C GLY A 323 13.79 12.73 -1.10
N ASN A 324 15.06 12.87 -1.46
CA ASN A 324 15.85 11.84 -2.12
C ASN A 324 16.76 11.15 -1.10
N ASN A 325 16.33 10.00 -0.61
CA ASN A 325 17.05 9.28 0.42
C ASN A 325 17.79 8.07 -0.16
N ARG A 326 18.91 7.69 0.45
CA ARG A 326 19.70 6.52 0.09
C ARG A 326 20.02 5.71 1.35
N PHE A 327 19.99 4.39 1.22
CA PHE A 327 20.35 3.44 2.26
C PHE A 327 21.39 2.45 1.71
N ALA A 328 22.61 2.53 2.23
CA ALA A 328 23.74 1.69 1.82
C ALA A 328 23.80 0.34 2.53
N GLY A 329 23.07 0.18 3.62
CA GLY A 329 22.98 -1.06 4.37
C GLY A 329 22.15 -2.14 3.67
N ASP A 330 22.09 -3.30 4.30
CA ASP A 330 21.39 -4.46 3.77
C ASP A 330 19.95 -4.56 4.29
N LEU A 331 19.06 -5.03 3.42
CA LEU A 331 17.68 -5.34 3.75
C LEU A 331 17.46 -6.84 3.81
N ARG A 332 17.11 -7.32 5.00
CA ARG A 332 16.72 -8.69 5.26
C ARG A 332 15.20 -8.82 5.38
N LEU A 333 14.63 -9.60 4.48
CA LEU A 333 13.22 -9.97 4.49
C LEU A 333 13.05 -11.26 5.31
N GLY A 334 12.61 -11.14 6.57
CA GLY A 334 12.45 -12.27 7.49
C GLY A 334 11.23 -13.12 7.18
N GLY A 335 11.20 -14.38 7.65
CA GLY A 335 10.07 -15.30 7.50
C GLY A 335 9.52 -15.83 8.83
N PRO A 336 8.45 -16.66 8.81
CA PRO A 336 7.92 -17.28 10.02
C PRO A 336 8.99 -18.01 10.82
N SER A 337 9.06 -17.74 12.13
CA SER A 337 9.69 -18.67 13.07
C SER A 337 8.71 -19.82 13.31
N THR A 338 9.07 -21.02 12.83
CA THR A 338 8.59 -22.36 13.22
C THR A 338 7.16 -22.53 13.78
N GLY A 339 6.33 -23.36 13.10
CA GLY A 339 5.26 -24.11 13.76
C GLY A 339 3.83 -24.01 13.19
N SER A 340 3.53 -23.09 12.27
CA SER A 340 2.22 -23.09 11.58
C SER A 340 2.38 -23.74 10.21
N GLY A 341 1.84 -24.94 10.01
CA GLY A 341 1.80 -25.64 8.71
C GLY A 341 0.98 -24.96 7.61
N ALA A 342 0.98 -23.62 7.56
CA ALA A 342 0.38 -22.82 6.53
C ALA A 342 1.46 -22.31 5.58
N SER A 343 1.31 -22.62 4.30
CA SER A 343 2.06 -22.06 3.17
C SER A 343 1.70 -20.57 3.00
N LEU A 344 2.06 -19.74 3.98
CA LEU A 344 1.73 -18.33 4.01
C LEU A 344 2.78 -17.56 3.20
N ARG A 345 2.37 -16.94 2.09
CA ARG A 345 3.23 -16.00 1.35
C ARG A 345 3.60 -14.83 2.26
N ILE A 346 4.89 -14.52 2.35
CA ILE A 346 5.40 -13.41 3.16
C ILE A 346 5.34 -12.14 2.32
N ASN A 347 4.63 -11.13 2.82
CA ASN A 347 4.49 -9.84 2.16
C ASN A 347 5.35 -8.80 2.88
N SER A 348 6.29 -8.18 2.16
CA SER A 348 7.05 -7.02 2.62
C SER A 348 6.70 -5.82 1.75
N SER A 349 6.59 -4.63 2.31
CA SER A 349 6.32 -3.40 1.54
C SER A 349 7.39 -2.35 1.72
N ILE A 350 7.75 -1.72 0.60
CA ILE A 350 8.65 -0.58 0.53
C ILE A 350 7.84 0.56 -0.10
N GLY A 351 7.61 1.61 0.67
CA GLY A 351 6.83 2.75 0.23
C GLY A 351 7.69 3.96 -0.08
N VAL A 352 7.30 4.73 -1.09
CA VAL A 352 7.95 6.01 -1.40
C VAL A 352 6.87 7.05 -1.66
N ALA A 353 6.87 8.13 -0.88
CA ALA A 353 5.94 9.23 -1.01
C ALA A 353 6.08 9.93 -2.37
N ALA A 354 5.01 10.60 -2.82
CA ALA A 354 5.01 11.35 -4.07
C ALA A 354 6.16 12.37 -4.11
N GLY A 355 6.83 12.49 -5.26
CA GLY A 355 7.95 13.42 -5.45
C GLY A 355 9.24 13.04 -4.70
N SER A 356 9.29 11.88 -4.05
CA SER A 356 10.44 11.41 -3.27
C SER A 356 11.12 10.21 -3.92
N THR A 357 12.36 9.95 -3.51
CA THR A 357 13.14 8.78 -3.93
C THR A 357 13.65 8.00 -2.71
N LEU A 358 13.72 6.68 -2.84
CA LEU A 358 14.52 5.83 -1.95
C LEU A 358 15.46 4.98 -2.81
N ASP A 359 16.77 5.12 -2.62
CA ASP A 359 17.78 4.28 -3.24
C ASP A 359 18.28 3.22 -2.26
N LEU A 360 18.01 1.95 -2.58
CA LEU A 360 18.53 0.79 -1.85
C LEU A 360 19.80 0.30 -2.53
N ALA A 361 20.93 0.56 -1.88
CA ALA A 361 22.25 0.34 -2.43
C ALA A 361 22.98 -0.88 -1.86
N GLY A 362 22.59 -1.33 -0.67
CA GLY A 362 23.00 -2.64 -0.17
C GLY A 362 22.18 -3.77 -0.79
N LYS A 363 22.37 -4.98 -0.25
CA LYS A 363 21.72 -6.19 -0.72
C LYS A 363 20.29 -6.30 -0.18
N ILE A 364 19.45 -7.01 -0.91
CA ILE A 364 18.10 -7.42 -0.53
C ILE A 364 18.08 -8.95 -0.54
N PHE A 365 17.94 -9.55 0.64
CA PHE A 365 17.94 -11.01 0.78
C PHE A 365 16.84 -11.51 1.70
N ALA A 366 16.59 -12.81 1.60
CA ALA A 366 15.64 -13.54 2.44
C ALA A 366 16.39 -14.40 3.45
N SER A 367 15.88 -14.47 4.67
CA SER A 367 16.33 -15.49 5.63
C SER A 367 15.15 -16.37 6.03
N SER A 368 15.39 -17.67 6.17
CA SER A 368 14.46 -18.62 6.77
C SER A 368 15.14 -19.38 7.91
N ALA A 369 14.36 -19.70 8.95
CA ALA A 369 14.79 -20.56 10.07
C ALA A 369 14.95 -22.04 9.66
N THR A 370 14.55 -22.37 8.43
CA THR A 370 14.49 -23.71 7.85
C THR A 370 15.03 -23.65 6.43
N SER A 371 15.33 -24.78 5.79
CA SER A 371 15.68 -24.84 4.36
C SER A 371 14.51 -24.48 3.41
N ASP A 372 13.43 -23.88 3.93
CA ASP A 372 12.22 -23.56 3.19
C ASP A 372 12.44 -22.32 2.30
N VAL A 373 12.05 -22.44 1.04
CA VAL A 373 12.22 -21.47 -0.04
C VAL A 373 10.91 -20.76 -0.40
N THR A 374 10.00 -20.59 0.58
CA THR A 374 8.69 -19.96 0.37
C THR A 374 8.78 -18.68 -0.48
N PRO A 375 8.00 -18.58 -1.58
CA PRO A 375 7.96 -17.37 -2.40
C PRO A 375 7.54 -16.14 -1.59
N ARG A 376 8.23 -15.03 -1.80
CA ARG A 376 7.98 -13.73 -1.15
C ARG A 376 7.32 -12.78 -2.14
N ILE A 377 6.50 -11.89 -1.61
CA ILE A 377 6.00 -10.75 -2.38
C ILE A 377 6.62 -9.49 -1.77
N ILE A 378 7.41 -8.78 -2.58
CA ILE A 378 7.91 -7.46 -2.23
C ILE A 378 7.02 -6.46 -2.96
N ARG A 379 6.34 -5.59 -2.22
CA ARG A 379 5.42 -4.59 -2.76
C ARG A 379 6.09 -3.22 -2.76
N LYS A 380 6.26 -2.62 -3.93
CA LYS A 380 6.54 -1.19 -4.06
C LYS A 380 5.22 -0.43 -4.07
N ILE A 381 5.01 0.40 -3.06
CA ILE A 381 3.81 1.24 -2.89
C ILE A 381 4.15 2.74 -2.89
N GLY A 382 3.12 3.58 -2.98
CA GLY A 382 3.24 5.04 -3.02
C GLY A 382 3.74 5.57 -4.36
N ALA A 383 3.36 6.79 -4.72
CA ALA A 383 3.60 7.37 -6.04
C ALA A 383 5.06 7.74 -6.36
N GLY A 384 5.98 7.68 -5.40
CA GLY A 384 7.39 8.03 -5.60
C GLY A 384 8.24 6.93 -6.24
N THR A 385 9.55 7.17 -6.30
CA THR A 385 10.53 6.32 -6.99
C THR A 385 11.35 5.47 -6.02
N LEU A 386 11.30 4.15 -6.16
CA LEU A 386 12.24 3.23 -5.50
C LEU A 386 13.34 2.86 -6.47
N VAL A 387 14.59 3.13 -6.14
CA VAL A 387 15.76 2.71 -6.91
C VAL A 387 16.40 1.51 -6.22
N ILE A 388 16.69 0.46 -6.98
CA ILE A 388 17.57 -0.62 -6.57
C ILE A 388 18.89 -0.40 -7.30
N SER A 389 19.93 -0.05 -6.53
CA SER A 389 21.28 0.17 -7.06
C SER A 389 22.29 -0.90 -6.62
N GLY A 390 21.96 -1.65 -5.58
CA GLY A 390 22.74 -2.77 -5.07
C GLY A 390 22.81 -3.98 -6.00
N GLU A 391 23.72 -4.90 -5.68
CA GLU A 391 23.98 -6.14 -6.42
C GLU A 391 23.24 -7.31 -5.76
N ASN A 392 22.14 -7.76 -6.38
CA ASN A 392 21.30 -8.86 -5.87
C ASN A 392 21.35 -10.06 -6.83
N ASN A 393 22.57 -10.59 -7.05
CA ASN A 393 22.91 -11.58 -8.09
C ASN A 393 23.07 -13.04 -7.63
N GLY A 394 22.80 -13.40 -6.37
CA GLY A 394 22.96 -14.78 -5.92
C GLY A 394 22.70 -14.97 -4.43
N ALA A 395 22.76 -16.22 -3.95
CA ALA A 395 22.71 -16.49 -2.51
C ALA A 395 23.87 -15.74 -1.86
N ASP A 396 23.58 -14.98 -0.81
CA ASP A 396 24.63 -14.47 0.05
C ASP A 396 25.20 -15.70 0.75
N GLY A 397 26.27 -16.26 0.17
CA GLY A 397 26.93 -17.47 0.66
C GLY A 397 27.04 -17.36 2.18
N GLN A 398 26.83 -18.48 2.88
CA GLN A 398 26.78 -18.51 4.35
C GLN A 398 27.88 -17.59 4.90
N LEU A 399 27.51 -16.40 5.38
CA LEU A 399 28.46 -15.54 6.04
C LEU A 399 28.81 -16.30 7.31
N GLU A 400 29.93 -17.02 7.27
CA GLU A 400 30.52 -17.60 8.48
C GLU A 400 30.69 -16.43 9.45
N ASP A 401 30.19 -16.58 10.67
CA ASP A 401 30.41 -15.61 11.74
C ASP A 401 31.93 -15.33 11.80
N PRO A 402 32.38 -14.09 11.57
CA PRO A 402 33.81 -13.76 11.58
C PRO A 402 34.48 -14.11 12.91
N ASN A 403 33.70 -14.22 13.99
CA ASN A 403 34.15 -14.57 15.32
C ASN A 403 34.09 -16.08 15.60
N ASN A 404 33.56 -16.89 14.67
CA ASN A 404 33.46 -18.33 14.78
C ASN A 404 33.54 -19.05 13.41
N PRO A 405 34.71 -19.00 12.74
CA PRO A 405 34.95 -19.68 11.47
C PRO A 405 34.84 -21.20 11.67
N GLY A 406 33.75 -21.81 11.19
CA GLY A 406 33.48 -23.26 11.31
C GLY A 406 32.14 -23.62 11.97
N SER A 407 31.38 -22.66 12.51
CA SER A 407 29.98 -22.90 12.88
C SER A 407 29.09 -22.83 11.63
N PRO A 408 28.21 -23.82 11.36
CA PRO A 408 27.22 -23.67 10.29
C PRO A 408 26.41 -22.41 10.60
N ALA A 409 26.38 -21.45 9.66
CA ALA A 409 25.68 -20.19 9.87
C ALA A 409 24.25 -20.52 10.34
N PRO A 410 23.79 -19.98 11.49
CA PRO A 410 22.56 -20.44 12.13
C PRO A 410 21.32 -20.27 11.23
N PHE A 411 21.42 -19.47 10.16
CA PHE A 411 20.39 -19.32 9.14
C PHE A 411 21.01 -19.25 7.73
N PRO A 412 20.60 -20.11 6.78
CA PRO A 412 20.95 -19.91 5.39
C PRO A 412 20.28 -18.63 4.87
N GLN A 413 21.08 -17.75 4.26
CA GLN A 413 20.60 -16.54 3.59
C GLN A 413 20.41 -16.88 2.11
N TYR A 414 19.19 -16.73 1.63
CA TYR A 414 18.83 -17.02 0.25
C TYR A 414 18.56 -15.70 -0.48
N ALA A 415 18.93 -15.64 -1.75
CA ALA A 415 18.39 -14.59 -2.60
C ALA A 415 16.86 -14.70 -2.64
N THR A 416 16.20 -13.55 -2.74
CA THR A 416 14.74 -13.45 -2.74
C THR A 416 14.17 -14.28 -3.89
N ARG A 417 13.28 -15.22 -3.57
CA ARG A 417 12.42 -15.86 -4.57
C ARG A 417 11.04 -15.29 -4.47
N GLY A 418 10.36 -15.13 -5.60
CA GLY A 418 8.96 -14.74 -5.64
C GLY A 418 8.72 -13.56 -6.55
N THR A 419 7.96 -12.57 -6.11
CA THR A 419 7.45 -11.50 -6.96
C THR A 419 7.77 -10.12 -6.40
N MET A 420 8.39 -9.27 -7.21
CA MET A 420 8.41 -7.83 -7.02
C MET A 420 7.15 -7.23 -7.67
N GLN A 421 6.19 -6.82 -6.85
CA GLN A 421 4.95 -6.18 -7.28
C GLN A 421 5.07 -4.66 -7.16
N VAL A 422 4.97 -3.95 -8.28
CA VAL A 422 4.94 -2.49 -8.32
C VAL A 422 3.47 -2.06 -8.35
N ASP A 423 2.96 -1.65 -7.19
CA ASP A 423 1.57 -1.21 -7.04
C ASP A 423 1.37 0.20 -7.56
N GLU A 424 2.31 1.10 -7.25
CA GLU A 424 2.24 2.53 -7.58
C GLU A 424 3.64 3.13 -7.77
N GLY A 425 3.69 4.25 -8.49
CA GLY A 425 4.92 4.98 -8.76
C GLY A 425 5.89 4.18 -9.63
N THR A 426 7.19 4.36 -9.40
CA THR A 426 8.24 3.76 -10.22
C THR A 426 9.18 2.90 -9.39
N LEU A 427 9.44 1.69 -9.86
CA LEU A 427 10.60 0.89 -9.48
C LEU A 427 11.68 1.09 -10.55
N VAL A 428 12.88 1.49 -10.14
CA VAL A 428 14.03 1.70 -11.02
C VAL A 428 15.11 0.70 -10.67
N LEU A 429 15.56 -0.07 -11.66
CA LEU A 429 16.74 -0.93 -11.57
C LEU A 429 17.90 -0.20 -12.24
N ARG A 430 18.82 0.35 -11.44
CA ARG A 430 19.88 1.25 -11.92
C ARG A 430 21.08 1.28 -11.00
N SER A 431 22.27 1.16 -11.56
CA SER A 431 23.52 1.31 -10.79
C SER A 431 24.59 1.99 -11.62
N ALA A 432 25.57 2.57 -10.92
CA ALA A 432 26.84 2.99 -11.51
C ALA A 432 27.83 1.80 -11.66
N SER A 433 27.55 0.67 -11.00
CA SER A 433 28.27 -0.60 -11.19
C SER A 433 27.70 -1.38 -12.38
N ALA A 434 28.56 -2.04 -13.16
CA ALA A 434 28.16 -2.92 -14.25
C ALA A 434 27.47 -4.21 -13.77
N THR A 435 27.58 -4.54 -12.49
CA THR A 435 26.94 -5.71 -11.86
C THR A 435 25.73 -5.33 -11.00
N GLY A 436 25.56 -4.04 -10.71
CA GLY A 436 24.53 -3.50 -9.80
C GLY A 436 23.18 -3.19 -10.44
N GLY A 437 22.20 -2.90 -9.58
CA GLY A 437 20.81 -2.67 -9.96
C GLY A 437 20.14 -3.95 -10.45
N SER A 438 20.60 -5.10 -9.98
CA SER A 438 20.04 -6.39 -10.30
C SER A 438 19.06 -6.86 -9.23
N LEU A 439 18.16 -7.76 -9.62
CA LEU A 439 17.20 -8.42 -8.73
C LEU A 439 16.87 -9.80 -9.30
N LYS A 440 17.80 -10.75 -9.16
CA LYS A 440 17.73 -12.04 -9.87
C LYS A 440 17.01 -13.16 -9.13
N GLY A 441 17.13 -13.17 -7.80
CA GLY A 441 16.78 -14.32 -6.97
C GLY A 441 17.86 -15.39 -6.91
N ASN A 442 17.53 -16.62 -6.47
CA ASN A 442 18.51 -17.67 -6.21
C ASN A 442 18.70 -18.59 -7.43
N GLU A 443 19.86 -18.45 -8.10
CA GLU A 443 20.23 -19.20 -9.30
C GLU A 443 21.30 -20.30 -9.08
N LEU A 444 21.68 -20.62 -7.83
CA LEU A 444 22.73 -21.61 -7.59
C LEU A 444 22.30 -23.03 -7.99
N GLY A 445 22.99 -23.57 -9.00
CA GLY A 445 22.65 -24.76 -9.78
C GLY A 445 22.79 -26.14 -9.11
N ALA A 446 22.30 -26.33 -7.89
CA ALA A 446 22.17 -27.67 -7.29
C ALA A 446 21.02 -27.86 -6.29
N SER A 447 20.14 -26.86 -6.12
CA SER A 447 18.95 -26.98 -5.26
C SER A 447 17.72 -27.34 -6.09
N ILE A 448 16.86 -28.20 -5.53
CA ILE A 448 15.66 -28.84 -6.12
C ILE A 448 14.56 -27.93 -6.68
N ASP A 449 14.81 -26.62 -6.76
CA ASP A 449 13.97 -25.68 -7.47
C ASP A 449 14.84 -24.46 -7.79
N PRO A 450 15.17 -24.09 -9.04
CA PRO A 450 15.74 -22.78 -9.45
C PRO A 450 14.60 -21.74 -9.58
N GLY A 451 14.80 -20.49 -9.18
CA GLY A 451 13.65 -19.60 -8.95
C GLY A 451 14.11 -18.17 -8.94
N SER A 452 13.51 -17.43 -9.86
CA SER A 452 13.80 -16.04 -10.12
C SER A 452 12.88 -15.11 -9.32
N MET A 453 13.20 -13.82 -9.34
CA MET A 453 12.27 -12.77 -8.96
C MET A 453 11.44 -12.38 -10.20
N ASP A 454 10.16 -12.68 -10.17
CA ASP A 454 9.19 -12.22 -11.16
C ASP A 454 8.75 -10.78 -10.87
N PHE A 455 8.26 -10.09 -11.89
CA PHE A 455 7.79 -8.73 -11.79
C PHE A 455 6.32 -8.64 -12.13
N ARG A 456 5.55 -7.97 -11.28
CA ARG A 456 4.17 -7.58 -11.59
C ARG A 456 4.06 -6.08 -11.58
N VAL A 457 3.58 -5.49 -12.67
CA VAL A 457 3.44 -4.04 -12.82
C VAL A 457 1.96 -3.69 -12.94
N ASN A 458 1.42 -3.05 -11.90
CA ASN A 458 0.01 -2.71 -11.77
C ASN A 458 -0.36 -1.44 -12.54
N PRO A 459 -1.66 -1.16 -12.76
CA PRO A 459 -2.11 0.03 -13.48
C PRO A 459 -1.46 1.32 -12.99
N GLY A 460 -0.90 2.10 -13.92
CA GLY A 460 -0.26 3.39 -13.61
C GLY A 460 1.14 3.29 -12.97
N ALA A 461 1.62 2.10 -12.61
CA ALA A 461 2.97 1.89 -12.10
C ALA A 461 3.99 1.66 -13.24
N THR A 462 5.28 1.87 -12.94
CA THR A 462 6.38 1.65 -13.90
C THR A 462 7.47 0.77 -13.31
N LEU A 463 7.90 -0.26 -14.06
CA LEU A 463 9.20 -0.90 -13.91
C LEU A 463 10.15 -0.26 -14.93
N PHE A 464 11.20 0.41 -14.45
CA PHE A 464 12.18 1.08 -15.27
C PHE A 464 13.56 0.43 -15.11
N VAL A 465 14.07 -0.17 -16.18
CA VAL A 465 15.46 -0.64 -16.26
C VAL A 465 16.30 0.46 -16.87
N ASP A 466 17.20 1.06 -16.10
CA ASP A 466 17.94 2.25 -16.50
C ASP A 466 19.45 1.98 -16.61
N ASN A 467 19.98 2.09 -17.84
CA ASN A 467 21.40 1.94 -18.15
C ASN A 467 22.13 3.28 -18.35
N SER A 468 21.52 4.39 -17.94
CA SER A 468 22.09 5.72 -18.12
C SER A 468 23.43 5.92 -17.40
N LEU A 469 23.61 5.29 -16.23
CA LEU A 469 24.84 5.40 -15.43
C LEU A 469 25.89 4.35 -15.79
N ALA A 470 25.48 3.10 -15.96
CA ALA A 470 26.30 1.98 -16.42
C ALA A 470 25.43 0.94 -17.12
N VAL A 471 26.01 0.26 -18.11
CA VAL A 471 25.33 -0.84 -18.80
C VAL A 471 25.43 -2.11 -17.95
N ASN A 472 24.27 -2.60 -17.52
CA ASN A 472 24.11 -3.93 -16.94
C ASN A 472 22.90 -4.59 -17.61
N THR A 473 23.16 -5.58 -18.46
CA THR A 473 22.13 -6.33 -19.20
C THR A 473 21.66 -7.58 -18.45
N ASP A 474 22.27 -7.88 -17.31
CA ASP A 474 22.09 -9.11 -16.55
C ASP A 474 21.44 -8.79 -15.19
N ARG A 475 20.31 -8.06 -15.23
CA ARG A 475 19.58 -7.60 -14.03
C ARG A 475 18.50 -8.56 -13.54
N PHE A 476 18.03 -9.43 -14.43
CA PHE A 476 16.95 -10.36 -14.16
C PHE A 476 17.51 -11.77 -14.04
N GLY A 477 16.83 -12.64 -13.29
CA GLY A 477 17.19 -14.03 -13.29
C GLY A 477 16.78 -14.72 -14.60
N SER A 478 17.43 -15.83 -14.89
CA SER A 478 17.32 -16.72 -16.06
C SER A 478 15.90 -17.15 -16.43
N ASN A 479 14.94 -17.08 -15.51
CA ASN A 479 13.52 -17.40 -15.75
C ASN A 479 12.56 -16.27 -15.33
N ALA A 480 13.06 -15.08 -15.00
CA ALA A 480 12.23 -13.97 -14.56
C ALA A 480 11.18 -13.62 -15.62
N GLN A 481 9.93 -13.49 -15.20
CA GLN A 481 8.83 -13.01 -16.02
C GLN A 481 8.38 -11.61 -15.62
N ALA A 482 7.84 -10.85 -16.56
CA ALA A 482 7.11 -9.63 -16.27
C ALA A 482 5.64 -9.75 -16.67
N LEU A 483 4.75 -9.65 -15.69
CA LEU A 483 3.31 -9.59 -15.87
C LEU A 483 2.85 -8.13 -15.80
N LEU A 484 2.42 -7.59 -16.93
CA LEU A 484 1.92 -6.22 -17.03
C LEU A 484 0.40 -6.23 -16.96
N THR A 485 -0.14 -5.55 -15.94
CA THR A 485 -1.57 -5.51 -15.63
C THR A 485 -2.12 -4.10 -15.82
N GLY A 486 -1.63 -3.36 -16.81
CA GLY A 486 -1.93 -1.94 -17.02
C GLY A 486 -0.77 -1.00 -16.71
N GLY A 487 0.36 -1.55 -16.24
CA GLY A 487 1.58 -0.79 -15.96
C GLY A 487 2.48 -0.60 -17.19
N ASN A 488 3.61 0.07 -16.96
CA ASN A 488 4.64 0.33 -17.97
C ASN A 488 5.93 -0.45 -17.68
N PHE A 489 6.45 -1.18 -18.66
CA PHE A 489 7.82 -1.69 -18.64
C PHE A 489 8.70 -0.80 -19.53
N GLN A 490 9.63 -0.10 -18.90
CA GLN A 490 10.51 0.86 -19.55
C GLN A 490 11.97 0.41 -19.56
N LEU A 491 12.65 0.59 -20.69
CA LEU A 491 14.09 0.45 -20.84
C LEU A 491 14.73 1.80 -21.20
N GLY A 492 15.73 2.19 -20.43
CA GLY A 492 16.60 3.34 -20.65
C GLY A 492 17.97 2.88 -21.13
N GLY A 493 18.39 3.41 -22.27
CA GLY A 493 19.68 3.14 -22.89
C GLY A 493 20.84 3.90 -22.26
N ASN A 494 21.99 3.81 -22.92
CA ASN A 494 23.21 4.52 -22.54
C ASN A 494 23.67 5.46 -23.67
N ALA A 495 24.44 6.49 -23.33
CA ALA A 495 24.88 7.49 -24.30
C ALA A 495 25.89 6.93 -25.30
N SER A 496 26.73 5.98 -24.87
CA SER A 496 27.91 5.54 -25.62
C SER A 496 27.97 4.02 -25.85
N THR A 497 27.31 3.22 -25.01
CA THR A 497 27.40 1.75 -25.08
C THR A 497 26.05 1.15 -25.46
N ALA A 498 26.07 0.21 -26.43
CA ALA A 498 24.86 -0.50 -26.84
C ALA A 498 24.27 -1.30 -25.66
N VAL A 499 22.94 -1.34 -25.56
CA VAL A 499 22.20 -2.02 -24.51
C VAL A 499 21.25 -3.02 -25.15
N THR A 500 21.33 -4.29 -24.74
CA THR A 500 20.29 -5.28 -25.03
C THR A 500 19.83 -5.87 -23.71
N GLN A 501 18.66 -5.46 -23.23
CA GLN A 501 18.07 -6.00 -22.01
C GLN A 501 17.02 -7.05 -22.36
N SER A 502 17.26 -8.31 -22.01
CA SER A 502 16.27 -9.38 -22.16
C SER A 502 15.46 -9.57 -20.89
N MET A 503 14.19 -9.97 -21.04
CA MET A 503 13.33 -10.55 -20.01
C MET A 503 13.22 -12.07 -20.27
N PRO A 504 14.10 -12.90 -19.67
CA PRO A 504 14.30 -14.28 -20.12
C PRO A 504 13.05 -15.17 -20.08
N GLY A 505 12.24 -15.04 -19.03
CA GLY A 505 11.01 -15.80 -18.85
C GLY A 505 9.83 -15.25 -19.66
N GLY A 506 9.97 -14.08 -20.28
CA GLY A 506 8.95 -13.46 -21.13
C GLY A 506 8.17 -12.32 -20.48
N VAL A 507 7.50 -11.53 -21.33
CA VAL A 507 6.56 -10.47 -20.92
C VAL A 507 5.13 -10.86 -21.26
N ARG A 508 4.23 -10.85 -20.27
CA ARG A 508 2.81 -11.17 -20.45
C ARG A 508 1.93 -9.95 -20.22
N LEU A 509 1.03 -9.67 -21.15
CA LEU A 509 0.07 -8.57 -21.05
C LEU A 509 -1.27 -9.10 -20.54
N ALA A 510 -1.60 -8.77 -19.30
CA ALA A 510 -2.87 -9.15 -18.68
C ALA A 510 -3.96 -8.10 -18.82
N SER A 511 -3.64 -6.86 -19.20
CA SER A 511 -4.56 -5.74 -19.48
C SER A 511 -3.85 -4.75 -20.43
N TYR A 512 -4.49 -3.62 -20.78
CA TYR A 512 -3.90 -2.58 -21.64
C TYR A 512 -2.66 -1.96 -20.99
N SER A 513 -1.49 -2.44 -21.37
CA SER A 513 -0.22 -2.09 -20.74
C SER A 513 0.72 -1.39 -21.71
N THR A 514 1.79 -0.79 -21.20
CA THR A 514 2.74 -0.05 -22.02
C THR A 514 4.14 -0.65 -21.96
N MET A 515 4.84 -0.64 -23.08
CA MET A 515 6.26 -0.98 -23.17
C MET A 515 6.99 0.18 -23.85
N THR A 516 8.02 0.70 -23.20
CA THR A 516 8.69 1.94 -23.62
C THR A 516 10.19 1.74 -23.70
N VAL A 517 10.79 2.11 -24.82
CA VAL A 517 12.25 2.14 -24.96
C VAL A 517 12.72 3.57 -25.24
N THR A 518 13.77 3.99 -24.56
CA THR A 518 14.41 5.30 -24.75
C THR A 518 15.91 5.14 -24.83
N THR A 519 16.58 5.94 -25.64
CA THR A 519 18.05 6.00 -25.66
C THR A 519 18.54 7.45 -25.65
N PRO A 520 19.61 7.77 -24.91
CA PRO A 520 20.30 9.05 -25.02
C PRO A 520 21.36 9.07 -26.14
N GLY A 521 21.62 7.95 -26.83
CA GLY A 521 22.55 7.94 -27.97
C GLY A 521 22.76 6.56 -28.60
N ALA A 522 23.26 5.59 -27.83
CA ALA A 522 23.63 4.27 -28.35
C ALA A 522 22.41 3.37 -28.65
N THR A 523 22.62 2.31 -29.42
CA THR A 523 21.54 1.36 -29.73
C THR A 523 21.00 0.71 -28.44
N THR A 524 19.68 0.64 -28.32
CA THR A 524 19.00 0.13 -27.12
C THR A 524 17.86 -0.79 -27.53
N THR A 525 17.98 -2.06 -27.15
CA THR A 525 17.02 -3.12 -27.47
C THR A 525 16.42 -3.67 -26.19
N LEU A 526 15.09 -3.61 -26.11
CA LEU A 526 14.31 -4.36 -25.12
C LEU A 526 13.88 -5.68 -25.75
N ASP A 527 14.42 -6.79 -25.27
CA ASP A 527 14.02 -8.12 -25.70
C ASP A 527 12.98 -8.71 -24.73
N LEU A 528 11.77 -8.92 -25.23
CA LEU A 528 10.62 -9.35 -24.44
C LEU A 528 10.61 -10.86 -24.14
N GLY A 529 11.57 -11.64 -24.66
CA GLY A 529 11.61 -13.10 -24.49
C GLY A 529 10.35 -13.77 -25.06
N SER A 530 9.85 -14.84 -24.43
CA SER A 530 8.59 -15.50 -24.84
C SER A 530 7.37 -14.67 -24.43
N SER A 531 7.07 -13.64 -25.23
CA SER A 531 5.96 -12.74 -24.96
C SER A 531 4.58 -13.37 -25.23
N GLY A 532 3.54 -12.82 -24.59
CA GLY A 532 2.17 -13.19 -24.92
C GLY A 532 1.11 -12.42 -24.15
N ARG A 533 -0.13 -12.84 -24.31
CA ARG A 533 -1.28 -12.24 -23.64
C ARG A 533 -1.82 -13.16 -22.54
N ASP A 534 -2.39 -12.53 -21.52
CA ASP A 534 -3.23 -13.14 -20.49
C ASP A 534 -4.61 -12.49 -20.56
N GLY A 535 -5.67 -13.29 -20.60
CA GLY A 535 -7.05 -12.77 -20.60
C GLY A 535 -7.32 -11.72 -21.68
N ARG A 536 -6.74 -11.87 -22.88
CA ARG A 536 -6.84 -10.94 -24.02
C ARG A 536 -6.25 -9.54 -23.77
N GLY A 537 -5.29 -9.37 -22.85
CA GLY A 537 -4.58 -8.09 -22.66
C GLY A 537 -4.00 -7.50 -23.96
N THR A 538 -3.93 -6.18 -24.05
CA THR A 538 -3.44 -5.44 -25.23
C THR A 538 -2.28 -4.53 -24.84
N GLY A 539 -1.55 -3.98 -25.82
CA GLY A 539 -0.34 -3.21 -25.53
C GLY A 539 -0.16 -1.97 -26.38
N LEU A 540 0.48 -0.97 -25.76
CA LEU A 540 1.06 0.19 -26.43
C LEU A 540 2.60 0.08 -26.39
N VAL A 541 3.24 0.04 -27.55
CA VAL A 541 4.71 0.02 -27.68
C VAL A 541 5.24 1.37 -28.14
N ARG A 542 6.25 1.91 -27.46
CA ARG A 542 6.68 3.30 -27.65
C ARG A 542 8.18 3.46 -27.79
N GLY A 543 8.55 4.52 -28.49
CA GLY A 543 9.94 4.95 -28.59
C GLY A 543 10.78 4.15 -29.57
N MET A 544 10.18 3.30 -30.40
CA MET A 544 10.87 2.48 -31.39
C MET A 544 11.15 3.31 -32.64
N ASN A 545 12.40 3.36 -33.10
CA ASN A 545 12.77 4.06 -34.33
C ASN A 545 13.49 3.16 -35.35
N GLY A 546 13.58 1.85 -35.07
CA GLY A 546 14.19 0.84 -35.94
C GLY A 546 15.72 0.91 -36.04
N THR A 547 16.35 2.01 -35.62
CA THR A 547 17.80 2.24 -35.76
C THR A 547 18.51 2.23 -34.40
N SER A 548 18.11 3.14 -33.51
CA SER A 548 18.72 3.34 -32.19
C SER A 548 17.90 2.71 -31.07
N THR A 549 16.62 2.46 -31.28
CA THR A 549 15.73 1.86 -30.29
C THR A 549 14.85 0.79 -30.91
N GLN A 550 14.83 -0.38 -30.28
CA GLN A 550 14.12 -1.56 -30.77
C GLN A 550 13.44 -2.28 -29.61
N ILE A 551 12.31 -2.93 -29.91
CA ILE A 551 11.69 -3.90 -29.02
C ILE A 551 11.60 -5.22 -29.79
N THR A 552 12.33 -6.24 -29.36
CA THR A 552 12.30 -7.57 -29.98
C THR A 552 11.45 -8.52 -29.14
N SER A 553 11.01 -9.61 -29.76
CA SER A 553 10.11 -10.53 -29.09
C SER A 553 10.20 -11.93 -29.67
N GLY A 554 10.13 -12.93 -28.79
CA GLY A 554 9.65 -14.27 -29.11
C GLY A 554 8.16 -14.42 -28.76
N GLY A 555 7.58 -15.57 -29.10
CA GLY A 555 6.21 -15.92 -28.70
C GLY A 555 5.14 -15.25 -29.56
N GLU A 556 4.06 -14.79 -28.91
CA GLU A 556 2.86 -14.31 -29.61
C GLU A 556 3.10 -13.00 -30.38
N PHE A 557 3.91 -12.07 -29.84
CA PHE A 557 4.13 -10.77 -30.48
C PHE A 557 5.09 -10.81 -31.68
N SER A 558 5.64 -11.97 -32.02
CA SER A 558 6.36 -12.16 -33.29
C SER A 558 5.52 -12.82 -34.40
N ALA A 559 4.26 -13.17 -34.11
CA ALA A 559 3.33 -13.76 -35.07
C ALA A 559 2.44 -12.69 -35.73
N ASN A 560 2.79 -12.31 -36.96
CA ASN A 560 2.00 -11.36 -37.73
C ASN A 560 0.71 -11.99 -38.30
N VAL A 561 -0.34 -11.17 -38.43
CA VAL A 561 -1.63 -11.51 -39.07
C VAL A 561 -1.84 -10.60 -40.28
N GLY A 562 -1.95 -11.20 -41.47
CA GLY A 562 -2.26 -10.46 -42.70
C GLY A 562 -2.01 -11.23 -43.98
N GLY A 563 -1.87 -10.49 -45.09
CA GLY A 563 -1.69 -11.05 -46.43
C GLY A 563 -0.30 -11.61 -46.73
N GLY A 564 0.67 -11.47 -45.80
CA GLY A 564 2.02 -12.00 -45.93
C GLY A 564 2.97 -11.15 -46.79
N GLY A 565 2.63 -9.88 -47.05
CA GLY A 565 3.51 -8.96 -47.78
C GLY A 565 4.78 -8.58 -46.99
N GLY A 566 5.84 -8.20 -47.70
CA GLY A 566 7.06 -7.66 -47.09
C GLY A 566 6.96 -6.19 -46.69
N GLY A 567 8.02 -5.65 -46.08
CA GLY A 567 8.14 -4.23 -45.72
C GLY A 567 7.82 -3.29 -46.89
N GLY A 568 7.03 -2.25 -46.61
CA GLY A 568 6.56 -1.29 -47.61
C GLY A 568 5.32 -1.73 -48.41
N SER A 569 4.81 -2.94 -48.19
CA SER A 569 3.57 -3.42 -48.81
C SER A 569 2.36 -3.23 -47.89
N PRO A 570 1.18 -2.85 -48.42
CA PRO A 570 -0.05 -2.86 -47.62
C PRO A 570 -0.49 -4.26 -47.19
N LEU A 571 0.06 -5.32 -47.78
CA LEU A 571 -0.21 -6.72 -47.40
C LEU A 571 0.62 -7.18 -46.20
N ILE A 572 1.51 -6.34 -45.65
CA ILE A 572 2.30 -6.69 -44.48
C ILE A 572 1.38 -7.08 -43.32
N GLY A 573 1.74 -8.13 -42.60
CA GLY A 573 0.95 -8.54 -41.43
C GLY A 573 1.17 -7.59 -40.25
N ILE A 574 0.23 -7.58 -39.32
CA ILE A 574 0.30 -6.78 -38.08
C ILE A 574 0.24 -7.69 -36.86
N VAL A 575 0.61 -7.17 -35.70
CA VAL A 575 0.33 -7.78 -34.39
C VAL A 575 -0.95 -7.12 -33.84
N PRO A 576 -2.14 -7.73 -33.98
CA PRO A 576 -3.42 -7.05 -33.79
C PRO A 576 -3.63 -6.48 -32.38
N SER A 577 -3.03 -7.11 -31.38
CA SER A 577 -3.13 -6.73 -29.97
C SER A 577 -2.26 -5.54 -29.57
N LEU A 578 -1.39 -5.06 -30.46
CA LEU A 578 -0.45 -3.98 -30.22
C LEU A 578 -0.70 -2.78 -31.14
N VAL A 579 -0.64 -1.59 -30.55
CA VAL A 579 -0.50 -0.31 -31.25
C VAL A 579 0.81 0.34 -30.83
N GLY A 580 1.34 1.22 -31.68
CA GLY A 580 2.67 1.75 -31.48
C GLY A 580 2.80 3.23 -31.75
N ASP A 581 3.85 3.80 -31.18
CA ASP A 581 4.27 5.18 -31.39
C ASP A 581 5.81 5.26 -31.49
N ALA A 582 6.32 6.04 -32.44
CA ALA A 582 7.76 6.30 -32.53
C ALA A 582 8.25 7.18 -31.36
N SER A 583 7.37 8.01 -30.79
CA SER A 583 7.65 8.79 -29.59
C SER A 583 7.58 7.92 -28.34
N ALA A 584 8.52 8.12 -27.41
CA ALA A 584 8.50 7.45 -26.10
C ALA A 584 7.35 7.91 -25.19
N THR A 585 6.75 9.07 -25.48
CA THR A 585 5.64 9.66 -24.70
C THR A 585 4.32 9.65 -25.44
N GLY A 586 4.32 9.18 -26.69
CA GLY A 586 3.13 9.16 -27.53
C GLY A 586 2.05 8.20 -27.02
N SER A 587 0.83 8.37 -27.54
CA SER A 587 -0.36 7.59 -27.12
C SER A 587 -0.69 6.45 -28.09
N GLY A 588 0.12 6.26 -29.13
CA GLY A 588 -0.13 5.34 -30.23
C GLY A 588 -0.63 6.09 -31.47
N THR A 589 0.05 5.92 -32.60
CA THR A 589 -0.35 6.53 -33.88
C THR A 589 -0.72 5.48 -34.92
N ASP A 590 -0.23 4.24 -34.77
CA ASP A 590 -0.20 3.25 -35.84
C ASP A 590 -0.33 1.81 -35.34
N PHE A 591 -0.73 0.91 -36.23
CA PHE A 591 -0.60 -0.53 -36.00
C PHE A 591 0.88 -0.93 -35.96
N VAL A 592 1.15 -2.04 -35.31
CA VAL A 592 2.48 -2.60 -35.15
C VAL A 592 2.63 -3.83 -36.04
N THR A 593 3.78 -3.96 -36.69
CA THR A 593 4.24 -5.21 -37.32
C THR A 593 5.47 -5.71 -36.57
N TYR A 594 5.68 -7.01 -36.57
CA TYR A 594 6.96 -7.61 -36.22
C TYR A 594 7.81 -7.80 -37.48
N ASP A 595 9.04 -7.30 -37.46
CA ASP A 595 10.06 -7.49 -38.48
C ASP A 595 11.24 -8.25 -37.87
N VAL A 596 11.75 -9.27 -38.56
CA VAL A 596 12.83 -10.11 -38.01
C VAL A 596 14.16 -9.35 -37.83
N THR A 597 14.35 -8.22 -38.50
CA THR A 597 15.56 -7.40 -38.40
C THR A 597 15.40 -6.29 -37.37
N ASN A 598 14.24 -5.66 -37.28
CA ASN A 598 14.01 -4.46 -36.47
C ASN A 598 13.11 -4.69 -35.24
N GLY A 599 12.61 -5.91 -35.05
CA GLY A 599 11.64 -6.24 -34.02
C GLY A 599 10.26 -5.63 -34.29
N LEU A 600 9.56 -5.27 -33.22
CA LEU A 600 8.32 -4.52 -33.31
C LEU A 600 8.59 -3.12 -33.87
N ARG A 601 7.76 -2.69 -34.82
CA ARG A 601 7.76 -1.32 -35.35
C ARG A 601 6.37 -0.91 -35.78
N VAL A 602 6.13 0.40 -35.82
CA VAL A 602 4.92 0.95 -36.41
C VAL A 602 4.91 0.76 -37.93
N LEU A 603 3.71 0.63 -38.50
CA LEU A 603 3.51 0.69 -39.95
C LEU A 603 3.83 2.10 -40.47
N THR A 604 4.42 2.16 -41.65
CA THR A 604 4.70 3.39 -42.38
C THR A 604 3.50 3.77 -43.27
N ALA A 605 3.44 5.03 -43.74
CA ALA A 605 2.34 5.49 -44.58
C ALA A 605 2.16 4.66 -45.88
N GLY A 606 3.23 4.13 -46.46
CA GLY A 606 3.17 3.28 -47.66
C GLY A 606 2.64 1.87 -47.42
N GLU A 607 2.54 1.45 -46.15
CA GLU A 607 2.02 0.14 -45.74
C GLU A 607 0.51 0.19 -45.44
N TYR A 608 -0.14 1.31 -45.77
CA TYR A 608 -1.59 1.43 -45.78
C TYR A 608 -2.09 1.68 -47.20
N ALA A 609 -3.12 0.94 -47.61
CA ALA A 609 -3.92 1.26 -48.78
C ALA A 609 -5.13 2.14 -48.37
N PRO A 610 -5.75 2.89 -49.28
CA PRO A 610 -7.07 3.47 -49.03
C PRO A 610 -8.13 2.35 -48.89
N LEU A 611 -9.18 2.60 -48.11
CA LEU A 611 -10.35 1.72 -48.06
C LEU A 611 -11.10 1.78 -49.41
N VAL A 612 -11.17 0.66 -50.12
CA VAL A 612 -11.82 0.56 -51.44
C VAL A 612 -12.93 -0.49 -51.42
N SER A 613 -14.15 -0.08 -51.77
CA SER A 613 -15.32 -0.96 -51.88
C SER A 613 -15.11 -2.09 -52.89
N GLY A 614 -15.52 -3.31 -52.54
CA GLY A 614 -15.40 -4.51 -53.37
C GLY A 614 -14.00 -5.16 -53.37
N SER A 615 -13.03 -4.58 -52.66
CA SER A 615 -11.71 -5.19 -52.50
C SER A 615 -11.81 -6.51 -51.73
N SER A 616 -11.07 -7.53 -52.18
CA SER A 616 -10.85 -8.78 -51.44
C SER A 616 -9.41 -8.96 -50.97
N ALA A 617 -8.55 -7.96 -51.17
CA ALA A 617 -7.15 -8.00 -50.75
C ALA A 617 -7.03 -7.78 -49.23
N LEU A 618 -6.18 -8.57 -48.57
CA LEU A 618 -5.86 -8.44 -47.15
C LEU A 618 -4.90 -7.27 -46.90
N ASN A 619 -5.26 -6.08 -47.38
CA ASN A 619 -4.51 -4.85 -47.16
C ASN A 619 -4.82 -4.30 -45.77
N ASN A 620 -3.81 -3.80 -45.07
CA ASN A 620 -4.04 -2.82 -44.02
C ASN A 620 -4.55 -1.55 -44.70
N VAL A 621 -5.69 -1.06 -44.28
CA VAL A 621 -6.30 0.13 -44.88
C VAL A 621 -6.36 1.29 -43.92
N SER A 622 -6.27 2.49 -44.48
CA SER A 622 -6.61 3.72 -43.79
C SER A 622 -7.82 4.36 -44.47
N THR A 623 -8.59 5.16 -43.73
CA THR A 623 -9.79 5.83 -44.25
C THR A 623 -9.54 6.99 -45.22
N GLY A 624 -8.39 7.02 -45.93
CA GLY A 624 -8.17 7.99 -47.00
C GLY A 624 -9.15 7.77 -48.18
N GLY A 625 -9.87 8.82 -48.60
CA GLY A 625 -10.86 8.78 -49.70
C GLY A 625 -12.31 8.97 -49.25
N THR A 626 -13.29 8.49 -50.05
CA THR A 626 -14.72 8.38 -49.65
C THR A 626 -14.94 7.05 -48.91
N PRO A 627 -15.16 7.05 -47.59
CA PRO A 627 -15.23 5.84 -46.76
C PRO A 627 -16.58 5.11 -46.85
N ALA A 628 -16.99 4.73 -48.07
CA ALA A 628 -18.23 4.00 -48.32
C ALA A 628 -17.95 2.58 -48.86
N VAL A 629 -18.50 1.57 -48.18
CA VAL A 629 -18.47 0.17 -48.58
C VAL A 629 -19.81 -0.17 -49.23
N THR A 630 -19.84 -0.20 -50.57
CA THR A 630 -21.05 -0.43 -51.39
C THR A 630 -21.18 -1.86 -51.90
N SER A 631 -20.13 -2.66 -51.76
CA SER A 631 -20.05 -4.08 -52.07
C SER A 631 -19.29 -4.79 -50.96
N ASN A 632 -19.46 -6.11 -50.81
CA ASN A 632 -18.69 -6.90 -49.86
C ASN A 632 -17.19 -6.63 -50.01
N THR A 633 -16.56 -6.23 -48.91
CA THR A 633 -15.18 -5.76 -48.88
C THR A 633 -14.44 -6.48 -47.77
N THR A 634 -13.26 -7.02 -48.08
CA THR A 634 -12.36 -7.63 -47.11
C THR A 634 -11.11 -6.77 -47.00
N VAL A 635 -10.66 -6.55 -45.77
CA VAL A 635 -9.41 -5.87 -45.43
C VAL A 635 -8.67 -6.67 -44.37
N ASN A 636 -7.37 -6.42 -44.20
CA ASN A 636 -6.65 -6.98 -43.06
C ASN A 636 -6.93 -6.22 -41.78
N SER A 637 -6.81 -4.90 -41.78
CA SER A 637 -7.00 -4.04 -40.61
C SER A 637 -7.49 -2.66 -41.05
N LEU A 638 -8.11 -1.89 -40.16
CA LEU A 638 -8.64 -0.56 -40.47
C LEU A 638 -8.12 0.51 -39.50
N LYS A 639 -7.33 1.45 -40.02
CA LYS A 639 -6.93 2.68 -39.34
C LYS A 639 -7.88 3.82 -39.74
N MET A 640 -8.48 4.48 -38.76
CA MET A 640 -9.40 5.60 -38.96
C MET A 640 -8.78 6.90 -38.44
N ALA A 641 -8.78 7.93 -39.28
CA ALA A 641 -8.52 9.29 -38.81
C ALA A 641 -9.68 9.76 -37.92
N ALA A 642 -9.39 10.64 -36.97
CA ALA A 642 -10.41 11.25 -36.13
C ALA A 642 -11.47 12.00 -36.96
N GLY A 643 -12.73 11.93 -36.57
CA GLY A 643 -13.84 12.55 -37.30
C GLY A 643 -14.33 11.77 -38.52
N THR A 644 -13.86 10.55 -38.75
CA THR A 644 -14.22 9.79 -39.96
C THR A 644 -15.49 8.96 -39.75
N ALA A 645 -16.39 8.99 -40.74
CA ALA A 645 -17.56 8.12 -40.81
C ALA A 645 -17.42 7.07 -41.92
N VAL A 646 -17.27 5.79 -41.57
CA VAL A 646 -17.32 4.67 -42.52
C VAL A 646 -18.78 4.19 -42.64
N THR A 647 -19.30 4.13 -43.86
CA THR A 647 -20.67 3.67 -44.13
C THR A 647 -20.66 2.39 -44.94
N ILE A 648 -21.27 1.34 -44.42
CA ILE A 648 -21.47 0.06 -45.09
C ILE A 648 -22.89 0.04 -45.65
N SER A 649 -23.05 -0.15 -46.95
CA SER A 649 -24.37 -0.17 -47.59
C SER A 649 -25.20 -1.35 -47.08
N ALA A 650 -26.52 -1.18 -47.04
CA ALA A 650 -27.42 -2.25 -46.65
C ALA A 650 -27.19 -3.50 -47.52
N GLY A 651 -27.08 -4.67 -46.89
CA GLY A 651 -26.78 -5.94 -47.57
C GLY A 651 -25.31 -6.17 -47.94
N SER A 652 -24.42 -5.20 -47.73
CA SER A 652 -22.96 -5.37 -47.84
C SER A 652 -22.31 -5.69 -46.50
N SER A 653 -21.13 -6.30 -46.55
CA SER A 653 -20.28 -6.55 -45.38
C SER A 653 -18.89 -5.92 -45.54
N LEU A 654 -18.35 -5.38 -44.45
CA LEU A 654 -16.92 -5.12 -44.30
C LEU A 654 -16.32 -6.21 -43.40
N THR A 655 -15.53 -7.11 -43.98
CA THR A 655 -14.81 -8.14 -43.24
C THR A 655 -13.42 -7.63 -42.86
N ASN A 656 -13.16 -7.56 -41.55
CA ASN A 656 -11.83 -7.24 -41.01
C ASN A 656 -11.14 -8.54 -40.57
N ASN A 657 -10.17 -9.00 -41.36
CA ASN A 657 -9.52 -10.30 -41.19
C ASN A 657 -8.68 -10.39 -39.92
N SER A 658 -7.93 -9.34 -39.57
CA SER A 658 -7.17 -9.32 -38.31
C SER A 658 -8.04 -9.03 -37.09
N GLY A 659 -9.23 -8.49 -37.32
CA GLY A 659 -10.12 -7.95 -36.29
C GLY A 659 -9.66 -6.60 -35.72
N ALA A 660 -8.51 -6.06 -36.15
CA ALA A 660 -7.92 -4.87 -35.56
C ALA A 660 -8.49 -3.57 -36.14
N PHE A 661 -8.92 -2.68 -35.26
CA PHE A 661 -9.31 -1.30 -35.57
C PHE A 661 -8.47 -0.34 -34.75
N LEU A 662 -7.99 0.72 -35.39
CA LEU A 662 -7.26 1.80 -34.72
C LEU A 662 -7.94 3.13 -35.04
N VAL A 663 -8.45 3.80 -34.02
CA VAL A 663 -9.06 5.13 -34.14
C VAL A 663 -8.18 6.15 -33.43
N ALA A 664 -7.67 7.10 -34.21
CA ALA A 664 -6.83 8.17 -33.70
C ALA A 664 -7.61 9.09 -32.73
N ASP A 665 -6.88 9.68 -31.77
CA ASP A 665 -7.45 10.68 -30.85
C ASP A 665 -7.97 11.92 -31.60
N GLY A 666 -9.02 12.54 -31.06
CA GLY A 666 -9.67 13.72 -31.62
C GLY A 666 -11.19 13.57 -31.78
N ALA A 667 -11.73 14.18 -32.84
CA ALA A 667 -13.16 14.17 -33.15
C ALA A 667 -13.76 12.75 -33.25
N ALA A 668 -15.04 12.63 -32.89
CA ALA A 668 -15.76 11.37 -32.88
C ALA A 668 -15.86 10.74 -34.28
N SER A 669 -15.72 9.43 -34.35
CA SER A 669 -15.76 8.62 -35.58
C SER A 669 -16.91 7.61 -35.53
N SER A 670 -17.32 7.08 -36.68
CA SER A 670 -18.40 6.09 -36.73
C SER A 670 -18.21 5.02 -37.80
N ILE A 671 -18.76 3.82 -37.54
CA ILE A 671 -18.98 2.76 -38.53
C ILE A 671 -20.47 2.42 -38.51
N SER A 672 -21.17 2.53 -39.63
CA SER A 672 -22.64 2.39 -39.67
C SER A 672 -23.16 1.65 -40.90
N GLY A 673 -24.40 1.15 -40.82
CA GLY A 673 -25.11 0.53 -41.93
C GLY A 673 -25.10 -0.99 -41.89
N GLY A 674 -24.61 -1.64 -42.95
CA GLY A 674 -24.53 -3.10 -43.11
C GLY A 674 -23.64 -3.81 -42.08
N THR A 675 -23.22 -5.03 -42.39
CA THR A 675 -22.53 -5.91 -41.42
C THR A 675 -21.05 -5.55 -41.29
N LEU A 676 -20.56 -5.48 -40.05
CA LEU A 676 -19.13 -5.48 -39.73
C LEU A 676 -18.75 -6.90 -39.30
N ASP A 677 -18.06 -7.63 -40.16
CA ASP A 677 -17.73 -9.03 -39.91
C ASP A 677 -16.29 -9.19 -39.41
N LEU A 678 -16.16 -9.73 -38.20
CA LEU A 678 -14.88 -9.98 -37.55
C LEU A 678 -14.46 -11.42 -37.86
N GLY A 679 -13.38 -11.61 -38.62
CA GLY A 679 -12.89 -12.96 -38.96
C GLY A 679 -12.30 -13.73 -37.77
N ARG A 680 -12.16 -13.08 -36.61
CA ARG A 680 -11.52 -13.55 -35.35
C ARG A 680 -11.85 -12.53 -34.23
N GLU A 681 -11.08 -12.49 -33.15
CA GLU A 681 -11.23 -11.51 -32.07
C GLU A 681 -11.22 -10.07 -32.64
N GLY A 682 -12.28 -9.30 -32.42
CA GLY A 682 -12.33 -7.89 -32.80
C GLY A 682 -11.64 -7.00 -31.78
N ILE A 683 -10.49 -6.44 -32.11
CA ILE A 683 -9.71 -5.58 -31.19
C ILE A 683 -9.88 -4.12 -31.61
N PHE A 684 -10.64 -3.36 -30.80
CA PHE A 684 -10.90 -1.94 -31.03
C PHE A 684 -9.97 -1.08 -30.18
N HIS A 685 -8.91 -0.57 -30.80
CA HIS A 685 -8.01 0.42 -30.20
C HIS A 685 -8.57 1.82 -30.43
N VAL A 686 -9.27 2.34 -29.42
CA VAL A 686 -9.85 3.69 -29.45
C VAL A 686 -9.02 4.57 -28.53
N LEU A 687 -8.26 5.52 -29.10
CA LEU A 687 -7.19 6.22 -28.39
C LEU A 687 -7.62 7.59 -27.86
N GLY A 688 -6.92 8.05 -26.81
CA GLY A 688 -7.10 9.37 -26.23
C GLY A 688 -8.52 9.61 -25.73
N SER A 689 -9.10 10.72 -26.17
CA SER A 689 -10.44 11.21 -25.81
C SER A 689 -11.50 10.91 -26.88
N THR A 690 -11.13 10.27 -27.99
CA THR A 690 -12.07 10.02 -29.09
C THR A 690 -13.18 9.05 -28.71
N THR A 691 -14.28 9.13 -29.45
CA THR A 691 -15.40 8.20 -29.38
C THR A 691 -15.58 7.54 -30.74
N LEU A 692 -15.59 6.20 -30.77
CA LEU A 692 -16.01 5.42 -31.93
C LEU A 692 -17.44 4.90 -31.69
N THR A 693 -18.38 5.29 -32.55
CA THR A 693 -19.73 4.72 -32.56
C THR A 693 -19.86 3.65 -33.65
N VAL A 694 -20.15 2.41 -33.26
CA VAL A 694 -20.44 1.32 -34.20
C VAL A 694 -21.93 1.04 -34.19
N GLY A 695 -22.61 1.47 -35.26
CA GLY A 695 -24.02 1.20 -35.53
C GLY A 695 -24.25 0.04 -36.50
N SER A 696 -23.21 -0.43 -37.16
CA SER A 696 -23.24 -1.69 -37.92
C SER A 696 -23.44 -2.89 -36.99
N ALA A 697 -24.17 -3.90 -37.46
CA ALA A 697 -24.26 -5.19 -36.77
C ALA A 697 -22.90 -5.90 -36.84
N ILE A 698 -22.32 -6.23 -35.69
CA ILE A 698 -21.05 -6.94 -35.60
C ILE A 698 -21.30 -8.45 -35.58
N SER A 699 -20.66 -9.18 -36.49
CA SER A 699 -20.60 -10.65 -36.52
C SER A 699 -19.18 -11.16 -36.32
N GLY A 700 -19.04 -12.45 -36.01
CA GLY A 700 -17.73 -13.10 -35.84
C GLY A 700 -17.71 -14.16 -34.74
N PRO A 701 -16.69 -15.04 -34.71
CA PRO A 701 -16.69 -16.20 -33.82
C PRO A 701 -16.10 -15.96 -32.43
N ASP A 702 -15.25 -14.95 -32.23
CA ASP A 702 -14.33 -14.87 -31.09
C ASP A 702 -14.41 -13.55 -30.30
N GLY A 703 -15.55 -12.89 -30.36
CA GLY A 703 -15.91 -11.77 -29.49
C GLY A 703 -15.13 -10.49 -29.80
N ILE A 704 -15.11 -9.59 -28.84
CA ILE A 704 -14.46 -8.28 -28.98
C ILE A 704 -13.62 -7.92 -27.76
N THR A 705 -12.56 -7.16 -28.00
CA THR A 705 -11.72 -6.55 -26.98
C THR A 705 -11.68 -5.04 -27.18
N LYS A 706 -12.16 -4.31 -26.19
CA LYS A 706 -12.02 -2.86 -26.10
C LYS A 706 -10.66 -2.50 -25.50
N SER A 707 -9.86 -1.79 -26.29
CA SER A 707 -8.51 -1.32 -25.97
C SER A 707 -8.39 0.20 -26.14
N GLY A 708 -7.32 0.79 -25.61
CA GLY A 708 -7.09 2.23 -25.61
C GLY A 708 -8.00 3.01 -24.65
N THR A 709 -7.64 4.27 -24.39
CA THR A 709 -8.29 5.10 -23.35
C THR A 709 -9.63 5.72 -23.76
N GLY A 710 -9.97 5.73 -25.05
CA GLY A 710 -11.18 6.36 -25.58
C GLY A 710 -12.46 5.53 -25.37
N VAL A 711 -13.55 5.97 -25.98
CA VAL A 711 -14.90 5.38 -25.81
C VAL A 711 -15.30 4.59 -27.06
N LEU A 712 -15.72 3.33 -26.88
CA LEU A 712 -16.41 2.54 -27.90
C LEU A 712 -17.89 2.47 -27.56
N VAL A 713 -18.75 3.00 -28.43
CA VAL A 713 -20.20 2.93 -28.30
C VAL A 713 -20.73 1.89 -29.29
N LEU A 714 -21.40 0.86 -28.79
CA LEU A 714 -22.05 -0.14 -29.62
C LEU A 714 -23.56 0.11 -29.62
N THR A 715 -24.11 0.40 -30.81
CA THR A 715 -25.55 0.64 -30.99
C THR A 715 -26.21 -0.40 -31.89
N GLY A 716 -25.42 -1.13 -32.71
CA GLY A 716 -25.91 -2.23 -33.53
C GLY A 716 -26.37 -3.45 -32.72
N ASN A 717 -27.30 -4.21 -33.28
CA ASN A 717 -27.68 -5.53 -32.76
C ASN A 717 -26.62 -6.53 -33.20
N ASN A 718 -25.76 -6.93 -32.27
CA ASN A 718 -24.58 -7.71 -32.58
C ASN A 718 -24.87 -9.20 -32.45
N THR A 719 -24.30 -9.99 -33.36
CA THR A 719 -24.50 -11.45 -33.44
C THR A 719 -23.20 -12.23 -33.32
N TYR A 720 -22.10 -11.58 -32.91
CA TYR A 720 -20.86 -12.28 -32.61
C TYR A 720 -21.01 -13.25 -31.43
N PHE A 721 -20.19 -14.29 -31.45
CA PHE A 721 -19.99 -15.25 -30.37
C PHE A 721 -18.68 -14.94 -29.64
N GLY A 722 -18.45 -15.52 -28.47
CA GLY A 722 -17.23 -15.28 -27.67
C GLY A 722 -17.31 -14.03 -26.79
N ASP A 723 -16.32 -13.87 -25.92
CA ASP A 723 -16.35 -12.90 -24.82
C ASP A 723 -16.17 -11.44 -25.26
N THR A 724 -16.75 -10.53 -24.49
CA THR A 724 -16.48 -9.09 -24.54
C THR A 724 -15.50 -8.74 -23.43
N THR A 725 -14.28 -8.34 -23.80
CA THR A 725 -13.24 -7.92 -22.85
C THR A 725 -13.05 -6.41 -22.89
N ILE A 726 -12.95 -5.76 -21.73
CA ILE A 726 -12.67 -4.32 -21.62
C ILE A 726 -11.34 -4.10 -20.90
N ASN A 727 -10.27 -3.93 -21.67
CA ASN A 727 -8.92 -3.73 -21.13
C ASN A 727 -8.68 -2.29 -20.66
N ALA A 728 -9.26 -1.29 -21.35
CA ALA A 728 -9.11 0.13 -21.01
C ALA A 728 -10.21 1.00 -21.64
N GLY A 729 -10.29 2.25 -21.17
CA GLY A 729 -11.27 3.22 -21.63
C GLY A 729 -12.68 2.80 -21.28
N VAL A 730 -13.64 3.15 -22.15
CA VAL A 730 -15.06 2.89 -21.91
C VAL A 730 -15.67 2.06 -23.05
N LEU A 731 -16.40 1.00 -22.70
CA LEU A 731 -17.39 0.37 -23.57
C LEU A 731 -18.78 0.83 -23.15
N GLU A 732 -19.50 1.47 -24.06
CA GLU A 732 -20.85 1.98 -23.83
C GLU A 732 -21.88 1.18 -24.64
N VAL A 733 -22.97 0.80 -23.98
CA VAL A 733 -24.10 0.06 -24.58
C VAL A 733 -25.43 0.53 -24.01
N SER A 734 -26.49 0.42 -24.81
CA SER A 734 -27.85 0.74 -24.36
C SER A 734 -28.73 -0.50 -24.14
N SER A 735 -28.33 -1.65 -24.68
CA SER A 735 -29.06 -2.91 -24.55
C SER A 735 -28.12 -4.12 -24.52
N LEU A 736 -28.62 -5.25 -24.02
CA LEU A 736 -27.88 -6.52 -24.04
C LEU A 736 -27.55 -7.00 -25.47
N ALA A 737 -28.40 -6.69 -26.45
CA ALA A 737 -28.18 -7.05 -27.85
C ALA A 737 -26.94 -6.36 -28.46
N ASN A 738 -26.44 -5.29 -27.85
CA ASN A 738 -25.18 -4.67 -28.25
C ASN A 738 -23.95 -5.50 -27.82
N LEU A 739 -24.10 -6.51 -26.96
CA LEU A 739 -23.01 -7.34 -26.43
C LEU A 739 -22.95 -8.76 -27.04
N GLY A 740 -23.53 -8.96 -28.23
CA GLY A 740 -23.52 -10.26 -28.90
C GLY A 740 -24.42 -11.31 -28.22
N ASN A 741 -24.40 -12.54 -28.76
CA ASN A 741 -25.38 -13.57 -28.42
C ASN A 741 -25.09 -14.31 -27.10
N THR A 742 -23.85 -14.73 -26.85
CA THR A 742 -23.53 -15.68 -25.76
C THR A 742 -22.24 -15.40 -24.99
N GLY A 743 -21.55 -14.29 -25.26
CA GLY A 743 -20.26 -13.97 -24.64
C GLY A 743 -20.33 -13.57 -23.17
N ASN A 744 -19.30 -13.92 -22.39
CA ASN A 744 -19.09 -13.33 -21.07
C ASN A 744 -18.66 -11.87 -21.19
N LEU A 745 -18.84 -11.11 -20.11
CA LEU A 745 -18.25 -9.78 -19.96
C LEU A 745 -17.06 -9.89 -19.00
N LEU A 746 -15.87 -9.59 -19.51
CA LEU A 746 -14.64 -9.52 -18.73
C LEU A 746 -14.21 -8.07 -18.54
N LEU A 747 -14.32 -7.57 -17.31
CA LEU A 747 -13.76 -6.29 -16.92
C LEU A 747 -12.28 -6.49 -16.57
N ASN A 748 -11.41 -5.83 -17.31
CA ASN A 748 -9.98 -6.02 -17.22
C ASN A 748 -9.23 -4.68 -17.10
N GLY A 749 -9.68 -3.82 -16.20
CA GLY A 749 -9.17 -2.46 -15.98
C GLY A 749 -9.98 -1.35 -16.66
N GLY A 750 -10.82 -1.69 -17.66
CA GLY A 750 -11.69 -0.73 -18.32
C GLY A 750 -13.04 -0.47 -17.63
N THR A 751 -13.84 0.38 -18.25
CA THR A 751 -15.18 0.78 -17.79
C THR A 751 -16.27 0.22 -18.68
N PHE A 752 -17.26 -0.45 -18.09
CA PHE A 752 -18.52 -0.80 -18.73
C PHE A 752 -19.58 0.26 -18.40
N ARG A 753 -20.10 0.95 -19.41
CA ARG A 753 -21.08 2.05 -19.27
C ARG A 753 -22.43 1.69 -19.90
N PRO A 754 -23.33 1.05 -19.15
CA PRO A 754 -24.71 0.88 -19.61
C PRO A 754 -25.50 2.20 -19.52
N THR A 755 -26.04 2.64 -20.67
CA THR A 755 -26.90 3.83 -20.81
C THR A 755 -28.38 3.48 -20.93
N GLY A 756 -28.73 2.20 -21.01
CA GLY A 756 -30.09 1.69 -20.94
C GLY A 756 -30.28 0.70 -19.79
N SER A 757 -31.54 0.35 -19.51
CA SER A 757 -31.89 -0.64 -18.49
C SER A 757 -32.08 -2.01 -19.11
N PHE A 758 -31.39 -3.02 -18.60
CA PHE A 758 -31.49 -4.40 -19.10
C PHE A 758 -31.00 -5.39 -18.04
N THR A 759 -31.27 -6.67 -18.29
CA THR A 759 -30.82 -7.78 -17.44
C THR A 759 -29.67 -8.52 -18.12
N TYR A 760 -28.58 -8.73 -17.41
CA TYR A 760 -27.51 -9.65 -17.77
C TYR A 760 -27.91 -11.05 -17.28
N PRO A 761 -28.26 -11.99 -18.19
CA PRO A 761 -28.95 -13.21 -17.84
C PRO A 761 -28.03 -14.28 -17.24
N LEU A 762 -28.64 -15.30 -16.64
CA LEU A 762 -27.94 -16.54 -16.27
C LEU A 762 -27.23 -17.17 -17.49
N GLY A 763 -26.04 -17.72 -17.27
CA GLY A 763 -25.24 -18.37 -18.32
C GLY A 763 -24.32 -17.42 -19.10
N ARG A 764 -24.37 -16.11 -18.83
CA ARG A 764 -23.34 -15.15 -19.26
C ARG A 764 -22.55 -14.67 -18.05
N GLY A 765 -21.26 -14.95 -18.03
CA GLY A 765 -20.35 -14.53 -16.97
C GLY A 765 -20.19 -13.02 -16.89
N PHE A 766 -20.11 -12.50 -15.67
CA PHE A 766 -19.72 -11.12 -15.37
C PHE A 766 -18.49 -11.19 -14.46
N THR A 767 -17.32 -11.12 -15.07
CA THR A 767 -16.04 -11.45 -14.43
C THR A 767 -15.15 -10.23 -14.32
N LEU A 768 -14.50 -10.07 -13.17
CA LEU A 768 -13.45 -9.11 -12.97
C LEU A 768 -12.10 -9.81 -13.00
N ASN A 769 -11.17 -9.24 -13.76
CA ASN A 769 -9.79 -9.69 -13.70
C ASN A 769 -9.23 -9.45 -12.29
N ALA A 770 -8.66 -10.50 -11.69
CA ALA A 770 -8.13 -10.49 -10.33
C ALA A 770 -6.97 -9.52 -10.10
N LEU A 771 -6.38 -8.98 -11.16
CA LEU A 771 -5.19 -8.14 -11.10
C LEU A 771 -5.48 -6.66 -11.35
N THR A 772 -6.54 -6.36 -12.11
CA THR A 772 -6.89 -5.01 -12.58
C THR A 772 -8.28 -4.55 -12.17
N GLY A 773 -9.19 -5.48 -11.88
CA GLY A 773 -10.58 -5.17 -11.58
C GLY A 773 -11.31 -4.51 -12.77
N GLY A 774 -12.21 -3.59 -12.47
CA GLY A 774 -12.85 -2.75 -13.46
C GLY A 774 -13.96 -1.86 -12.92
N THR A 775 -14.49 -1.01 -13.79
CA THR A 775 -15.52 -0.03 -13.43
C THR A 775 -16.84 -0.36 -14.11
N VAL A 776 -17.94 -0.24 -13.37
CA VAL A 776 -19.30 -0.25 -13.91
C VAL A 776 -19.91 1.13 -13.69
N GLU A 777 -20.19 1.84 -14.77
CA GLU A 777 -20.72 3.20 -14.76
C GLU A 777 -22.17 3.18 -15.25
N VAL A 778 -23.13 2.99 -14.34
CA VAL A 778 -24.55 2.95 -14.73
C VAL A 778 -25.10 4.37 -14.85
N ALA A 779 -25.62 4.72 -16.03
CA ALA A 779 -26.19 6.04 -16.29
C ALA A 779 -27.39 6.37 -15.38
N ALA A 780 -27.66 7.65 -15.17
CA ALA A 780 -28.74 8.14 -14.31
C ALA A 780 -30.11 7.57 -14.74
N GLY A 781 -30.93 7.15 -13.78
CA GLY A 781 -32.25 6.58 -14.03
C GLY A 781 -32.25 5.15 -14.58
N GLN A 782 -31.08 4.59 -14.90
CA GLN A 782 -30.96 3.23 -15.43
C GLN A 782 -30.69 2.20 -14.33
N THR A 783 -31.13 0.97 -14.59
CA THR A 783 -30.82 -0.20 -13.76
C THR A 783 -30.29 -1.32 -14.63
N VAL A 784 -29.12 -1.85 -14.27
CA VAL A 784 -28.60 -3.11 -14.82
C VAL A 784 -28.72 -4.19 -13.77
N THR A 785 -29.52 -5.21 -14.08
CA THR A 785 -29.69 -6.39 -13.22
C THR A 785 -28.71 -7.47 -13.66
N VAL A 786 -27.86 -7.95 -12.77
CA VAL A 786 -26.94 -9.05 -13.02
C VAL A 786 -27.47 -10.30 -12.32
N GLN A 787 -27.98 -11.25 -13.10
CA GLN A 787 -28.54 -12.52 -12.61
C GLN A 787 -27.50 -13.63 -12.53
N ASN A 788 -26.35 -13.48 -13.16
CA ASN A 788 -25.24 -14.42 -12.99
C ASN A 788 -24.44 -14.07 -11.74
N PRO A 789 -23.93 -15.05 -10.96
CA PRO A 789 -22.94 -14.79 -9.93
C PRO A 789 -21.77 -13.96 -10.49
N LEU A 790 -21.33 -12.94 -9.73
CA LEU A 790 -20.08 -12.26 -10.05
C LEU A 790 -18.91 -13.21 -9.83
N ASP A 791 -17.87 -13.06 -10.64
CA ASP A 791 -16.59 -13.71 -10.44
C ASP A 791 -15.45 -12.69 -10.39
N GLY A 792 -14.41 -12.98 -9.62
CA GLY A 792 -13.27 -12.10 -9.41
C GLY A 792 -12.50 -12.47 -8.15
N ALA A 793 -11.23 -12.82 -8.30
CA ALA A 793 -10.39 -13.20 -7.16
C ALA A 793 -9.87 -11.98 -6.38
N ALA A 794 -9.34 -12.24 -5.18
CA ALA A 794 -8.73 -11.21 -4.34
C ALA A 794 -7.58 -10.50 -5.08
N GLY A 795 -7.55 -9.17 -5.02
CA GLY A 795 -6.59 -8.32 -5.72
C GLY A 795 -7.23 -7.38 -6.74
N GLY A 796 -8.37 -7.77 -7.32
CA GLY A 796 -9.17 -6.91 -8.20
C GLY A 796 -10.11 -6.01 -7.38
N ILE A 797 -10.65 -4.98 -8.03
CA ILE A 797 -11.66 -4.10 -7.45
C ILE A 797 -12.82 -3.88 -8.43
N LEU A 798 -14.05 -4.07 -7.96
CA LEU A 798 -15.26 -3.59 -8.64
C LEU A 798 -15.51 -2.15 -8.20
N VAL A 799 -15.39 -1.22 -9.13
CA VAL A 799 -15.74 0.18 -8.88
C VAL A 799 -17.11 0.48 -9.49
N LYS A 800 -18.07 0.88 -8.66
CA LYS A 800 -19.36 1.38 -9.11
C LYS A 800 -19.35 2.90 -9.16
N THR A 801 -19.58 3.45 -10.36
CA THR A 801 -19.74 4.88 -10.64
C THR A 801 -21.06 5.12 -11.41
N GLY A 802 -21.34 6.36 -11.77
CA GLY A 802 -22.60 6.76 -12.42
C GLY A 802 -23.79 6.72 -11.45
N ALA A 803 -24.78 7.57 -11.69
CA ALA A 803 -25.90 7.78 -10.75
C ALA A 803 -26.94 6.65 -10.74
N GLY A 804 -26.89 5.71 -11.70
CA GLY A 804 -27.84 4.60 -11.78
C GLY A 804 -27.56 3.44 -10.84
N THR A 805 -28.32 2.36 -11.01
CA THR A 805 -28.31 1.17 -10.15
C THR A 805 -27.64 -0.02 -10.82
N LEU A 806 -26.66 -0.63 -10.14
CA LEU A 806 -26.20 -1.99 -10.41
C LEU A 806 -26.91 -2.92 -9.43
N PHE A 807 -27.82 -3.75 -9.92
CA PHE A 807 -28.58 -4.69 -9.09
C PHE A 807 -28.00 -6.10 -9.22
N LEU A 808 -27.44 -6.63 -8.12
CA LEU A 808 -26.87 -7.97 -8.04
C LEU A 808 -27.94 -8.93 -7.51
N ASP A 809 -28.51 -9.72 -8.40
CA ASP A 809 -29.66 -10.60 -8.11
C ASP A 809 -29.24 -12.05 -7.80
N ALA A 810 -27.96 -12.38 -7.97
CA ALA A 810 -27.41 -13.69 -7.66
C ALA A 810 -26.41 -13.67 -6.51
N ASN A 811 -26.29 -14.81 -5.83
CA ASN A 811 -25.24 -15.04 -4.83
C ASN A 811 -23.90 -15.27 -5.53
N SER A 812 -22.91 -14.44 -5.20
CA SER A 812 -21.59 -14.40 -5.84
C SER A 812 -20.55 -15.11 -4.98
N THR A 813 -20.76 -16.38 -4.60
CA THR A 813 -19.91 -17.06 -3.60
C THR A 813 -18.43 -17.12 -3.95
N ALA A 814 -18.08 -17.11 -5.24
CA ALA A 814 -16.70 -17.10 -5.75
C ALA A 814 -16.07 -15.70 -5.81
N PHE A 815 -16.86 -14.64 -5.63
CA PHE A 815 -16.40 -13.26 -5.70
C PHE A 815 -15.66 -12.85 -4.42
N ASN A 816 -14.36 -12.57 -4.57
CA ASN A 816 -13.42 -12.23 -3.51
C ASN A 816 -12.70 -10.89 -3.77
N ALA A 817 -12.94 -10.24 -4.91
CA ALA A 817 -12.43 -8.91 -5.21
C ALA A 817 -13.00 -7.84 -4.25
N ALA A 818 -12.29 -6.72 -4.13
CA ALA A 818 -12.78 -5.57 -3.39
C ALA A 818 -13.97 -4.92 -4.10
N ILE A 819 -14.84 -4.23 -3.35
CA ILE A 819 -15.94 -3.43 -3.91
C ILE A 819 -15.77 -2.00 -3.42
N ARG A 820 -15.85 -1.05 -4.35
CA ARG A 820 -15.90 0.39 -4.06
C ARG A 820 -17.07 1.05 -4.76
N ILE A 821 -17.89 1.76 -4.00
CA ILE A 821 -19.09 2.45 -4.51
C ILE A 821 -18.87 3.95 -4.43
N ASP A 822 -18.43 4.56 -5.52
CA ASP A 822 -18.18 6.01 -5.57
C ASP A 822 -19.44 6.82 -5.84
N ASN A 823 -20.38 6.28 -6.64
CA ASN A 823 -21.64 6.96 -6.97
C ASN A 823 -22.76 5.98 -7.36
N GLY A 824 -24.00 6.46 -7.29
CA GLY A 824 -25.22 5.69 -7.58
C GLY A 824 -25.49 4.60 -6.56
N VAL A 825 -26.14 3.53 -6.99
CA VAL A 825 -26.59 2.44 -6.11
C VAL A 825 -25.97 1.10 -6.55
N VAL A 826 -25.39 0.37 -5.60
CA VAL A 826 -25.29 -1.09 -5.69
C VAL A 826 -26.43 -1.65 -4.86
N ALA A 827 -27.38 -2.33 -5.50
CA ALA A 827 -28.46 -3.01 -4.82
C ALA A 827 -28.19 -4.52 -4.82
N VAL A 828 -28.47 -5.20 -3.71
CA VAL A 828 -28.32 -6.66 -3.63
C VAL A 828 -29.61 -7.29 -3.13
N ASN A 829 -30.01 -8.41 -3.76
CA ASN A 829 -31.17 -9.19 -3.32
C ASN A 829 -30.87 -9.94 -2.00
N ALA A 830 -29.64 -10.44 -1.86
CA ALA A 830 -29.13 -11.07 -0.64
C ALA A 830 -27.67 -10.64 -0.41
N ALA A 831 -27.18 -10.74 0.83
CA ALA A 831 -25.80 -10.42 1.21
C ALA A 831 -24.79 -11.27 0.43
N GLY A 832 -25.18 -12.49 0.03
CA GLY A 832 -24.37 -13.35 -0.84
C GLY A 832 -24.03 -12.71 -2.19
N GLY A 833 -24.80 -11.72 -2.68
CA GLY A 833 -24.48 -11.00 -3.91
C GLY A 833 -23.21 -10.16 -3.83
N LEU A 834 -22.81 -9.74 -2.62
CA LEU A 834 -21.55 -9.06 -2.35
C LEU A 834 -20.37 -10.04 -2.22
N GLY A 835 -20.57 -11.34 -2.40
CA GLY A 835 -19.55 -12.39 -2.25
C GLY A 835 -19.25 -12.79 -0.80
N THR A 836 -18.56 -13.91 -0.62
CA THR A 836 -18.33 -14.50 0.72
C THR A 836 -17.05 -13.98 1.38
N ASN A 837 -15.97 -13.78 0.61
CA ASN A 837 -14.66 -13.33 1.13
C ASN A 837 -14.11 -12.09 0.41
N VAL A 838 -14.96 -11.08 0.14
CA VAL A 838 -14.48 -9.82 -0.45
C VAL A 838 -13.39 -9.16 0.38
N ALA A 839 -12.32 -8.77 -0.30
CA ALA A 839 -11.12 -8.22 0.32
C ALA A 839 -11.38 -6.90 1.09
N SER A 840 -12.25 -6.04 0.56
CA SER A 840 -12.73 -4.83 1.24
C SER A 840 -14.05 -4.36 0.61
N LEU A 841 -14.86 -3.65 1.40
CA LEU A 841 -16.10 -3.02 0.94
C LEU A 841 -16.11 -1.56 1.41
N ILE A 842 -15.99 -0.65 0.45
CA ILE A 842 -15.86 0.79 0.69
C ILE A 842 -17.00 1.51 -0.04
N ILE A 843 -17.71 2.36 0.67
CA ILE A 843 -18.69 3.29 0.09
C ILE A 843 -18.07 4.68 0.16
N ASN A 844 -17.87 5.30 -0.98
CA ASN A 844 -17.11 6.55 -1.15
C ASN A 844 -17.97 7.62 -1.85
N GLY A 845 -19.22 7.77 -1.43
CA GLY A 845 -20.18 8.73 -1.98
C GLY A 845 -21.44 8.11 -2.59
N GLY A 846 -21.46 6.80 -2.85
CA GLY A 846 -22.65 6.10 -3.35
C GLY A 846 -23.50 5.45 -2.26
N THR A 847 -24.36 4.52 -2.67
CA THR A 847 -25.26 3.78 -1.79
C THR A 847 -25.12 2.27 -1.98
N LEU A 848 -24.95 1.52 -0.89
CA LEU A 848 -25.22 0.09 -0.87
C LEU A 848 -26.63 -0.13 -0.34
N ALA A 849 -27.49 -0.77 -1.13
CA ALA A 849 -28.89 -1.03 -0.78
C ALA A 849 -29.17 -2.52 -0.60
N LEU A 850 -29.76 -2.90 0.53
CA LEU A 850 -30.25 -4.25 0.77
C LEU A 850 -31.72 -4.34 0.38
N ASN A 851 -31.99 -5.15 -0.63
CA ASN A 851 -33.31 -5.40 -1.19
C ASN A 851 -33.86 -6.79 -0.80
N GLY A 852 -33.31 -7.44 0.22
CA GLY A 852 -33.84 -8.69 0.78
C GLY A 852 -33.45 -8.88 2.24
N THR A 853 -33.90 -10.00 2.81
CA THR A 853 -33.63 -10.33 4.23
C THR A 853 -32.33 -11.12 4.34
N ASP A 854 -31.30 -10.54 4.95
CA ASP A 854 -30.01 -11.24 5.11
C ASP A 854 -29.15 -10.65 6.24
N THR A 855 -28.07 -11.37 6.57
CA THR A 855 -27.03 -10.95 7.50
C THR A 855 -25.75 -10.57 6.75
N ILE A 856 -25.27 -9.35 6.91
CA ILE A 856 -23.93 -8.96 6.45
C ILE A 856 -22.94 -9.07 7.60
N GLY A 857 -22.00 -10.01 7.48
CA GLY A 857 -20.90 -10.19 8.44
C GLY A 857 -19.61 -9.45 8.10
N LYS A 858 -19.63 -8.50 7.17
CA LYS A 858 -18.45 -7.85 6.60
C LYS A 858 -18.24 -6.46 7.17
N ALA A 859 -16.99 -6.06 7.40
CA ALA A 859 -16.69 -4.65 7.69
C ALA A 859 -16.97 -3.78 6.46
N ILE A 860 -17.56 -2.61 6.70
CA ILE A 860 -17.88 -1.62 5.65
C ILE A 860 -17.34 -0.26 6.09
N LEU A 861 -16.54 0.36 5.22
CA LEU A 861 -16.07 1.73 5.41
C LEU A 861 -16.96 2.72 4.65
N LEU A 862 -17.64 3.59 5.38
CA LEU A 862 -18.42 4.73 4.86
C LEU A 862 -17.50 5.95 4.73
N ASN A 863 -16.73 6.02 3.67
CA ASN A 863 -15.59 6.92 3.49
C ASN A 863 -15.96 8.38 3.14
N SER A 864 -17.23 8.75 3.15
CA SER A 864 -17.70 10.10 2.83
C SER A 864 -19.03 10.37 3.53
N ALA A 865 -19.30 11.64 3.86
CA ALA A 865 -20.59 12.06 4.42
C ALA A 865 -21.78 11.80 3.47
N SER A 866 -21.51 11.62 2.16
CA SER A 866 -22.53 11.25 1.17
C SER A 866 -22.70 9.74 1.00
N SER A 867 -21.85 8.92 1.63
CA SER A 867 -21.98 7.46 1.57
C SER A 867 -23.21 7.00 2.33
N ASN A 868 -24.00 6.09 1.76
CA ASN A 868 -25.19 5.56 2.41
C ASN A 868 -25.19 4.04 2.45
N PHE A 869 -25.49 3.49 3.62
CA PHE A 869 -25.92 2.10 3.77
C PHE A 869 -27.44 2.07 3.96
N ARG A 870 -28.16 1.46 3.01
CA ARG A 870 -29.62 1.59 2.90
C ARG A 870 -30.33 0.25 3.03
N ILE A 871 -31.36 0.21 3.87
CA ILE A 871 -32.33 -0.90 3.94
C ILE A 871 -33.59 -0.48 3.20
N ALA A 872 -33.93 -1.23 2.15
CA ALA A 872 -35.08 -0.93 1.30
C ALA A 872 -36.42 -1.16 2.02
N PRO A 873 -37.53 -0.57 1.52
CA PRO A 873 -38.87 -0.73 2.08
C PRO A 873 -39.27 -2.19 2.35
N GLY A 874 -39.78 -2.44 3.56
CA GLY A 874 -40.25 -3.75 4.03
C GLY A 874 -39.18 -4.80 4.32
N GLN A 875 -37.89 -4.49 4.09
CA GLN A 875 -36.81 -5.47 4.23
C GLN A 875 -36.18 -5.46 5.63
N THR A 876 -35.66 -6.61 6.04
CA THR A 876 -34.95 -6.76 7.32
C THR A 876 -33.46 -7.03 7.07
N GLY A 877 -32.59 -6.12 7.48
CA GLY A 877 -31.14 -6.29 7.39
C GLY A 877 -30.52 -6.51 8.76
N THR A 878 -29.83 -7.64 8.95
CA THR A 878 -28.97 -7.85 10.14
C THR A 878 -27.52 -7.55 9.76
N PHE A 879 -26.78 -6.85 10.61
CA PHE A 879 -25.39 -6.48 10.32
C PHE A 879 -24.47 -6.84 11.49
N SER A 880 -23.67 -7.88 11.32
CA SER A 880 -22.73 -8.37 12.34
C SER A 880 -21.27 -7.95 12.10
N GLY A 881 -20.98 -7.27 10.98
CA GLY A 881 -19.68 -6.65 10.73
C GLY A 881 -19.46 -5.35 11.52
N VAL A 882 -18.43 -4.59 11.17
CA VAL A 882 -18.16 -3.24 11.70
C VAL A 882 -18.46 -2.19 10.63
N LEU A 883 -19.36 -1.25 10.93
CA LEU A 883 -19.51 0.00 10.15
C LEU A 883 -18.55 1.05 10.69
N SER A 884 -17.80 1.73 9.84
CA SER A 884 -16.91 2.83 10.23
C SER A 884 -16.98 4.00 9.24
N GLY A 885 -16.40 5.15 9.61
CA GLY A 885 -16.33 6.33 8.73
C GLY A 885 -17.44 7.36 9.01
N THR A 886 -17.69 8.25 8.05
CA THR A 886 -18.51 9.46 8.24
C THR A 886 -19.87 9.41 7.52
N GLY A 887 -20.16 8.36 6.76
CA GLY A 887 -21.42 8.22 6.03
C GLY A 887 -22.61 7.76 6.86
N ASN A 888 -23.77 7.68 6.19
CA ASN A 888 -25.09 7.59 6.79
C ASN A 888 -25.68 6.17 6.71
N ILE A 889 -26.65 5.90 7.59
CA ILE A 889 -27.54 4.75 7.51
C ILE A 889 -28.95 5.24 7.17
N VAL A 890 -29.62 4.58 6.23
CA VAL A 890 -30.98 4.92 5.80
C VAL A 890 -31.87 3.68 5.86
N VAL A 891 -32.98 3.74 6.59
CA VAL A 891 -33.96 2.64 6.72
C VAL A 891 -35.33 3.14 6.27
N GLU A 892 -35.90 2.55 5.23
CA GLU A 892 -37.07 3.08 4.53
C GLU A 892 -38.30 2.19 4.67
N GLY A 893 -39.49 2.79 4.68
CA GLY A 893 -40.80 2.15 4.41
C GLY A 893 -41.07 0.82 5.14
N GLY A 894 -41.03 0.81 6.47
CA GLY A 894 -41.31 -0.40 7.27
C GLY A 894 -40.16 -1.40 7.32
N GLY A 895 -38.97 -1.03 6.83
CA GLY A 895 -37.77 -1.85 6.93
C GLY A 895 -37.25 -1.93 8.37
N THR A 896 -36.52 -3.01 8.68
CA THR A 896 -35.89 -3.20 10.00
C THR A 896 -34.38 -3.33 9.82
N PHE A 897 -33.60 -2.52 10.54
CA PHE A 897 -32.15 -2.65 10.60
C PHE A 897 -31.69 -3.09 11.99
N THR A 898 -30.93 -4.18 12.05
CA THR A 898 -30.43 -4.77 13.29
C THR A 898 -28.89 -4.87 13.27
N PRO A 899 -28.16 -3.83 13.70
CA PRO A 899 -26.71 -3.92 13.88
C PRO A 899 -26.35 -4.69 15.15
N THR A 900 -25.44 -5.67 15.06
CA THR A 900 -24.96 -6.50 16.18
C THR A 900 -23.47 -6.35 16.44
N GLY A 901 -22.69 -5.82 15.49
CA GLY A 901 -21.24 -5.59 15.63
C GLY A 901 -20.88 -4.27 16.31
N ASN A 902 -19.61 -4.11 16.72
CA ASN A 902 -19.08 -2.89 17.35
C ASN A 902 -18.84 -1.79 16.30
N ASN A 903 -19.83 -0.92 16.11
CA ASN A 903 -19.80 0.08 15.05
C ASN A 903 -19.03 1.36 15.47
N LEU A 904 -18.31 1.97 14.53
CA LEU A 904 -17.43 3.13 14.70
C LEU A 904 -17.75 4.29 13.73
N TYR A 905 -18.90 4.24 13.04
CA TYR A 905 -19.30 5.32 12.13
C TYR A 905 -19.82 6.53 12.91
N THR A 906 -19.74 7.72 12.32
CA THR A 906 -20.14 9.00 12.94
C THR A 906 -21.20 9.78 12.17
N GLY A 907 -21.67 9.24 11.03
CA GLY A 907 -22.69 9.90 10.20
C GLY A 907 -24.12 9.78 10.76
N VAL A 908 -25.09 10.15 9.92
CA VAL A 908 -26.50 10.33 10.33
C VAL A 908 -27.29 9.03 10.13
N ASN A 909 -28.18 8.73 11.08
CA ASN A 909 -29.17 7.66 10.96
C ASN A 909 -30.53 8.25 10.55
N THR A 910 -31.03 7.84 9.40
CA THR A 910 -32.34 8.25 8.87
C THR A 910 -33.30 7.07 8.89
N VAL A 911 -34.39 7.16 9.66
CA VAL A 911 -35.41 6.10 9.79
C VAL A 911 -36.76 6.66 9.33
N ASN A 912 -37.26 6.16 8.20
CA ASN A 912 -38.43 6.70 7.50
C ASN A 912 -39.59 5.70 7.43
N GLY A 913 -40.83 6.19 7.46
CA GLY A 913 -42.01 5.44 7.00
C GLY A 913 -42.33 4.16 7.79
N GLY A 914 -42.29 4.20 9.13
CA GLY A 914 -42.60 3.05 9.98
C GLY A 914 -41.47 2.02 10.10
N SER A 915 -40.27 2.37 9.65
CA SER A 915 -39.07 1.55 9.80
C SER A 915 -38.58 1.46 11.25
N THR A 916 -37.82 0.41 11.54
CA THR A 916 -37.26 0.12 12.86
C THR A 916 -35.73 0.03 12.79
N MET A 917 -35.05 0.60 13.78
CA MET A 917 -33.63 0.37 14.03
C MET A 917 -33.49 -0.33 15.38
N HIS A 918 -33.17 -1.62 15.39
CA HIS A 918 -33.15 -2.46 16.57
C HIS A 918 -31.71 -2.72 17.03
N TYR A 919 -31.33 -2.18 18.19
CA TYR A 919 -30.01 -2.43 18.81
C TYR A 919 -30.11 -3.51 19.89
N PRO A 920 -29.72 -4.78 19.61
CA PRO A 920 -29.85 -5.86 20.58
C PRO A 920 -28.78 -5.82 21.68
N THR A 921 -27.75 -4.99 21.55
CA THR A 921 -26.65 -4.85 22.54
C THR A 921 -26.19 -3.39 22.64
N SER A 922 -25.69 -2.98 23.81
CA SER A 922 -25.16 -1.61 24.01
C SER A 922 -23.90 -1.32 23.18
N ILE A 923 -23.12 -2.35 22.85
CA ILE A 923 -21.91 -2.25 22.02
C ILE A 923 -22.24 -1.95 20.54
N ALA A 924 -23.47 -2.22 20.09
CA ALA A 924 -23.89 -1.98 18.71
C ALA A 924 -24.17 -0.50 18.39
N VAL A 925 -24.33 0.34 19.42
CA VAL A 925 -24.66 1.77 19.29
C VAL A 925 -23.45 2.61 18.83
N GLY A 926 -22.22 2.17 19.12
CA GLY A 926 -21.00 2.87 18.70
C GLY A 926 -20.81 4.26 19.30
N VAL A 927 -20.04 5.12 18.62
CA VAL A 927 -19.93 6.56 18.94
C VAL A 927 -21.28 7.21 18.60
N ALA A 928 -21.92 7.89 19.55
CA ALA A 928 -23.28 8.42 19.36
C ALA A 928 -23.42 9.24 18.06
N PRO A 929 -24.38 8.94 17.18
CA PRO A 929 -24.56 9.65 15.91
C PRO A 929 -24.89 11.13 16.15
N ALA A 930 -24.38 12.02 15.28
CA ALA A 930 -24.46 13.47 15.46
C ALA A 930 -25.91 14.02 15.46
N THR A 931 -26.85 13.31 14.85
CA THR A 931 -28.28 13.67 14.79
C THR A 931 -29.13 12.43 14.49
N VAL A 932 -30.25 12.30 15.19
CA VAL A 932 -31.28 11.29 14.91
C VAL A 932 -32.56 12.03 14.53
N ALA A 933 -32.97 11.93 13.26
CA ALA A 933 -34.26 12.45 12.82
C ALA A 933 -35.34 11.44 13.22
N ALA A 934 -35.93 11.60 14.41
CA ALA A 934 -36.85 10.61 14.96
C ALA A 934 -38.29 10.77 14.46
N ASN A 935 -38.85 9.66 13.98
CA ASN A 935 -40.20 9.21 14.36
C ASN A 935 -40.04 7.73 14.76
N TYR A 936 -40.31 7.42 16.04
CA TYR A 936 -40.38 6.08 16.65
C TYR A 936 -39.03 5.41 17.02
N TRP A 937 -38.63 5.56 18.29
CA TRP A 937 -37.75 4.62 19.00
C TRP A 937 -38.62 3.64 19.78
N THR A 938 -38.30 2.35 19.75
CA THR A 938 -38.75 1.36 20.73
C THR A 938 -37.54 0.63 21.28
#